data_AF-A0A139M9I6-F1
#
_entry.id   AF-A0A139M9I6-F1
#
_cell.length_a   1.000
_cell.length_b   1.000
_cell.length_c   1.000
_cell.angle_alpha   90.00
_cell.angle_beta   90.00
_cell.angle_gamma   90.00
#
_symmetry.space_group_name_H-M   'P 1'
#
loop_
_entity.id
_entity.type
_entity.pdbx_description
1 polymer ?
#
loop_
_entity_poly.entity_id
_entity_poly.type
_entity_poly.pdbx_seq_one_letter_code
_entity_poly.pdbx_strand_id
1 'polypeptide(L)'
;MKKNGKYYVAGVLLIPGILGVVAYSSTYGTEDKKAGVKQEQIISTPVTQVSGANITALNADSTTNNYSGISPAIGLTTFKDTYKELEADADTDTLHIHTKSHGNGTAALQAYRQEISIDSDIADEFFSTKDFQKYISGTVKRSKDSAFGGTKTMDIQKDLWDKSSLFSSETMNYDSKHKVIYYKTAQYTVQIASGIDIEVDMKIDLGQWTKDTGRLVERKPNYSITAKTDANSMAIGFTNKIVGSVSSDDILDSWIENPVEDTTLYYLTEKNSYFYGNGLQDEINEHATDYDIELMVNGTPFKYIQMASEDGGTNSRGETIKKGDWDFDFGSYLNPGDVVTARVRGKEKYENINGVRPTKYSATTHASDATNIVSWEDWKVAEPSVPILYEDDLIIPFHAPVQNQQLNRSYKLIVTVNDQEVYNKAVKDETDTNVPYLSGLVEGDVVKAKIVGSQPGEPDKESSEITTVVTSQDNEGYDDWEVQKAVINGPLYEGATVISGYVPIQNRAAGRTYDLKVYIGDELVIDDKDIDVALKSYNYSYSLTDLKDLKDGTLNYGDKIKAVVTGHQPNGENNVVYDDKSVESELTVSDNTGYASWEVNKPQLNKMVDTDTVITGNIGEQNIEAGRTYKAALSIDGGEPIYVKPKADGSFELKEVALKEGSQVSATVIGSQDNREDKESGATVETVTDVVPNNVTDIRRNGGGINKRKTRYCFSSWRYHNDSCC
;
A
#
# COMPACT_ATOMS: atom_id res chain seq x y z
N MET A 1 58.04 39.81 -12.72
CA MET A 1 59.43 39.46 -13.06
C MET A 1 59.48 38.07 -13.67
N LYS A 2 60.10 37.98 -14.86
CA LYS A 2 60.69 36.81 -15.54
C LYS A 2 59.89 35.51 -15.69
N LYS A 3 59.44 35.31 -16.94
CA LYS A 3 59.36 34.06 -17.70
C LYS A 3 60.50 33.09 -17.38
N ASN A 4 60.20 31.80 -17.45
CA ASN A 4 61.02 30.82 -18.18
C ASN A 4 60.21 29.57 -18.51
N GLY A 5 59.89 29.41 -19.80
CA GLY A 5 59.42 28.16 -20.36
C GLY A 5 60.57 27.21 -20.65
N LYS A 6 60.25 25.92 -20.73
CA LYS A 6 61.04 24.93 -21.45
C LYS A 6 60.11 24.19 -22.40
N TYR A 7 60.43 24.34 -23.68
CA TYR A 7 59.88 23.60 -24.80
C TYR A 7 60.61 22.25 -24.90
N TYR A 8 59.88 21.19 -25.24
CA TYR A 8 60.44 20.04 -25.93
C TYR A 8 59.64 19.77 -27.20
N VAL A 9 60.41 19.58 -28.27
CA VAL A 9 60.04 19.53 -29.68
C VAL A 9 59.42 18.17 -30.01
N ALA A 10 58.24 18.18 -30.61
CA ALA A 10 57.68 17.03 -31.29
C ALA A 10 58.40 16.84 -32.64
N GLY A 11 58.98 15.65 -32.85
CA GLY A 11 59.38 15.19 -34.16
C GLY A 11 58.16 14.66 -34.92
N VAL A 12 57.82 15.31 -36.03
CA VAL A 12 56.84 14.85 -37.02
C VAL A 12 57.56 13.98 -38.04
N LEU A 13 57.04 12.77 -38.28
CA LEU A 13 57.25 12.03 -39.52
C LEU A 13 55.96 12.17 -40.35
N LEU A 14 56.04 12.80 -41.52
CA LEU A 14 55.02 12.76 -42.59
C LEU A 14 54.96 11.32 -43.14
N ILE A 15 53.87 10.79 -43.73
CA ILE A 15 53.23 11.03 -45.06
C ILE A 15 51.80 10.34 -45.06
N PRO A 16 50.91 10.42 -46.10
CA PRO A 16 49.87 11.41 -46.41
C PRO A 16 48.39 10.88 -46.55
N GLY A 17 47.42 11.81 -46.51
CA GLY A 17 46.10 11.73 -47.18
C GLY A 17 44.96 11.13 -46.35
N ILE A 18 43.75 11.70 -46.21
CA ILE A 18 43.02 12.73 -46.97
C ILE A 18 42.15 13.55 -45.97
N LEU A 19 41.91 14.80 -46.36
CA LEU A 19 41.27 15.91 -45.66
C LEU A 19 39.81 15.69 -45.21
N GLY A 20 39.49 16.18 -44.02
CA GLY A 20 38.15 16.56 -43.56
C GLY A 20 38.28 17.55 -42.39
N VAL A 21 37.79 18.78 -42.59
CA VAL A 21 38.00 19.95 -41.72
C VAL A 21 37.20 19.84 -40.43
N VAL A 22 37.86 19.93 -39.26
CA VAL A 22 37.22 20.16 -37.95
C VAL A 22 37.22 21.66 -37.69
N ALA A 23 36.04 22.28 -37.65
CA ALA A 23 35.87 23.63 -37.10
C ALA A 23 35.55 23.51 -35.61
N TYR A 24 36.50 23.89 -34.75
CA TYR A 24 36.26 24.12 -33.33
C TYR A 24 35.71 25.53 -33.14
N SER A 25 34.55 25.68 -32.51
CA SER A 25 34.20 26.91 -31.77
C SER A 25 34.17 26.58 -30.29
N SER A 26 35.17 27.05 -29.56
CA SER A 26 35.19 27.07 -28.11
C SER A 26 34.49 28.34 -27.63
N THR A 27 33.50 28.20 -26.75
CA THR A 27 33.02 29.30 -25.93
C THR A 27 33.05 28.90 -24.46
N TYR A 28 33.92 29.59 -23.73
CA TYR A 28 34.08 29.55 -22.29
C TYR A 28 32.87 30.18 -21.59
N GLY A 29 32.34 29.53 -20.56
CA GLY A 29 31.38 30.12 -19.64
C GLY A 29 32.07 31.06 -18.66
N THR A 30 31.58 32.30 -18.58
CA THR A 30 31.83 33.21 -17.45
C THR A 30 30.48 33.58 -16.85
N GLU A 31 30.39 33.53 -15.52
CA GLU A 31 29.24 33.94 -14.73
C GLU A 31 28.96 35.45 -14.92
N ASP A 32 27.70 35.85 -15.10
CA ASP A 32 27.07 36.91 -14.31
C ASP A 32 25.56 37.13 -14.64
N LYS A 33 24.75 37.08 -13.58
CA LYS A 33 23.50 37.78 -13.21
C LYS A 33 22.55 38.45 -14.24
N LYS A 34 21.25 38.17 -13.98
CA LYS A 34 19.99 38.99 -14.06
C LYS A 34 19.11 39.00 -15.33
N ALA A 35 17.89 38.47 -15.11
CA ALA A 35 16.54 38.98 -15.43
C ALA A 35 16.16 39.42 -16.87
N GLY A 36 15.05 38.87 -17.38
CA GLY A 36 14.21 39.53 -18.39
C GLY A 36 13.50 38.61 -19.38
N VAL A 37 12.17 38.56 -19.30
CA VAL A 37 11.22 37.87 -20.20
C VAL A 37 11.22 38.49 -21.62
N LYS A 38 11.11 37.67 -22.67
CA LYS A 38 10.22 37.91 -23.85
C LYS A 38 10.19 36.72 -24.83
N GLN A 39 8.97 36.33 -25.21
CA GLN A 39 8.63 35.46 -26.34
C GLN A 39 8.96 36.14 -27.68
N GLU A 40 9.39 35.36 -28.68
CA GLU A 40 9.04 35.63 -30.08
C GLU A 40 9.10 34.35 -30.93
N GLN A 41 8.07 34.22 -31.76
CA GLN A 41 7.69 33.10 -32.62
C GLN A 41 8.26 33.34 -34.01
N ILE A 42 8.95 32.36 -34.63
CA ILE A 42 9.35 32.46 -36.04
C ILE A 42 8.96 31.19 -36.81
N ILE A 43 8.10 31.43 -37.80
CA ILE A 43 7.60 30.56 -38.85
C ILE A 43 8.71 30.31 -39.88
N SER A 44 8.84 29.09 -40.40
CA SER A 44 9.57 28.84 -41.65
C SER A 44 8.71 28.05 -42.64
N THR A 45 8.71 28.52 -43.89
CA THR A 45 8.04 27.97 -45.07
C THR A 45 9.04 27.15 -45.92
N PRO A 46 8.57 26.25 -46.80
CA PRO A 46 9.32 25.08 -47.26
C PRO A 46 10.12 25.34 -48.54
N VAL A 47 11.21 24.58 -48.75
CA VAL A 47 11.94 24.53 -50.02
C VAL A 47 11.91 23.11 -50.62
N THR A 48 11.72 23.11 -51.93
CA THR A 48 11.23 22.07 -52.84
C THR A 48 12.21 20.92 -53.11
N GLN A 49 11.61 19.75 -53.39
CA GLN A 49 12.18 18.48 -53.82
C GLN A 49 13.16 18.54 -55.00
N VAL A 50 14.17 17.66 -54.97
CA VAL A 50 14.79 17.07 -56.16
C VAL A 50 14.91 15.55 -55.94
N SER A 51 14.36 14.80 -56.90
CA SER A 51 14.25 13.34 -56.95
C SER A 51 15.48 12.65 -57.55
N GLY A 52 15.86 11.46 -57.04
CA GLY A 52 16.61 10.48 -57.83
C GLY A 52 17.47 9.46 -57.06
N ALA A 53 16.88 8.29 -56.79
CA ALA A 53 17.48 6.94 -56.66
C ALA A 53 18.31 6.52 -55.41
N ASN A 54 17.59 5.76 -54.56
CA ASN A 54 17.89 4.44 -53.97
C ASN A 54 18.98 4.21 -52.89
N ILE A 55 18.42 4.04 -51.67
CA ILE A 55 18.75 3.13 -50.56
C ILE A 55 19.94 3.49 -49.64
N THR A 56 19.54 3.74 -48.38
CA THR A 56 20.24 3.62 -47.09
C THR A 56 21.54 4.36 -46.88
N ALA A 57 21.48 5.42 -46.07
CA ALA A 57 22.55 5.79 -45.15
C ALA A 57 22.02 6.71 -44.05
N LEU A 58 22.47 6.44 -42.83
CA LEU A 58 22.25 7.16 -41.59
C LEU A 58 22.48 8.67 -41.72
N ASN A 59 21.70 9.46 -40.97
CA ASN A 59 22.21 10.68 -40.33
C ASN A 59 21.56 10.82 -38.96
N ALA A 60 22.41 10.62 -37.95
CA ALA A 60 22.16 11.02 -36.58
C ALA A 60 22.28 12.54 -36.47
N ASP A 61 21.41 13.17 -35.69
CA ASP A 61 21.77 14.40 -34.99
C ASP A 61 21.17 14.39 -33.59
N SER A 62 22.06 14.53 -32.61
CA SER A 62 21.78 14.46 -31.18
C SER A 62 21.41 15.84 -30.64
N THR A 63 20.53 15.93 -29.63
CA THR A 63 20.82 16.69 -28.39
C THR A 63 19.71 16.59 -27.33
N THR A 64 20.18 16.40 -26.08
CA THR A 64 19.58 16.73 -24.76
C THR A 64 18.50 15.86 -24.11
N ASN A 65 18.98 15.07 -23.14
CA ASN A 65 18.49 14.78 -21.79
C ASN A 65 17.18 14.01 -21.53
N ASN A 66 17.39 12.97 -20.68
CA ASN A 66 16.51 12.33 -19.69
C ASN A 66 15.59 11.22 -20.21
N TYR A 67 15.90 10.00 -19.74
CA TYR A 67 15.16 8.73 -19.80
C TYR A 67 14.33 8.48 -21.07
N SER A 68 14.81 7.60 -21.96
CA SER A 68 14.01 7.09 -23.07
C SER A 68 14.05 5.56 -23.13
N GLY A 69 12.99 4.94 -22.63
CA GLY A 69 12.64 3.56 -22.95
C GLY A 69 12.21 3.44 -24.41
N ILE A 70 12.76 2.42 -25.06
CA ILE A 70 12.34 1.71 -26.29
C ILE A 70 12.10 2.54 -27.57
N SER A 71 12.96 2.30 -28.57
CA SER A 71 12.62 2.30 -30.01
C SER A 71 13.47 1.22 -30.68
N PRO A 72 12.96 0.39 -31.61
CA PRO A 72 13.79 -0.61 -32.26
C PRO A 72 14.69 0.07 -33.32
N ALA A 73 15.99 -0.21 -33.29
CA ALA A 73 16.84 0.12 -34.43
C ALA A 73 17.89 -0.97 -34.62
N ILE A 74 17.94 -1.48 -35.85
CA ILE A 74 18.79 -2.58 -36.31
C ILE A 74 20.27 -2.22 -36.08
N GLY A 75 20.90 -2.94 -35.15
CA GLY A 75 22.32 -2.91 -34.82
C GLY A 75 22.79 -4.30 -34.37
N LEU A 76 23.83 -4.83 -35.01
CA LEU A 76 24.22 -6.24 -35.15
C LEU A 76 24.76 -7.00 -33.89
N THR A 77 24.35 -6.66 -32.67
CA THR A 77 24.50 -7.54 -31.49
C THR A 77 23.48 -7.19 -30.39
N THR A 78 22.32 -7.84 -30.36
CA THR A 78 21.43 -7.85 -29.18
C THR A 78 21.69 -9.13 -28.39
N PHE A 79 22.23 -9.02 -27.17
CA PHE A 79 22.32 -10.16 -26.27
C PHE A 79 20.93 -10.47 -25.70
N LYS A 80 20.56 -11.75 -25.63
CA LYS A 80 19.45 -12.24 -24.79
C LYS A 80 20.05 -12.67 -23.45
N ASP A 81 19.87 -11.84 -22.43
CA ASP A 81 20.22 -12.14 -21.04
C ASP A 81 19.10 -12.99 -20.39
N THR A 82 19.47 -13.93 -19.53
CA THR A 82 18.56 -14.79 -18.75
C THR A 82 19.16 -15.12 -17.37
N TYR A 83 18.32 -15.39 -16.37
CA TYR A 83 18.75 -16.07 -15.15
C TYR A 83 18.66 -17.59 -15.35
N LYS A 84 19.69 -18.32 -14.95
CA LYS A 84 19.66 -19.78 -14.80
C LYS A 84 19.32 -20.17 -13.37
N GLU A 85 19.75 -19.35 -12.42
CA GLU A 85 19.49 -19.50 -11.01
C GLU A 85 19.60 -18.11 -10.38
N LEU A 86 18.68 -17.78 -9.49
CA LEU A 86 18.72 -16.56 -8.69
C LEU A 86 18.01 -16.86 -7.38
N GLU A 87 18.78 -17.05 -6.33
CA GLU A 87 18.26 -17.40 -5.02
C GLU A 87 19.17 -16.88 -3.91
N ALA A 88 18.57 -16.67 -2.75
CA ALA A 88 19.29 -16.57 -1.50
C ALA A 88 19.02 -17.87 -0.74
N ASP A 89 20.02 -18.75 -0.72
CA ASP A 89 19.91 -20.07 -0.12
C ASP A 89 19.89 -19.92 1.41
N ALA A 90 18.78 -20.29 2.04
CA ALA A 90 18.58 -20.20 3.49
C ALA A 90 19.41 -21.25 4.27
N ASP A 91 19.82 -22.35 3.64
CA ASP A 91 20.65 -23.38 4.27
C ASP A 91 22.14 -23.02 4.20
N THR A 92 22.57 -22.35 3.13
CA THR A 92 23.97 -21.98 2.91
C THR A 92 24.28 -20.50 3.13
N ASP A 93 23.27 -19.69 3.50
CA ASP A 93 23.37 -18.25 3.71
C ASP A 93 24.04 -17.51 2.53
N THR A 94 23.86 -18.02 1.31
CA THR A 94 24.59 -17.59 0.12
C THR A 94 23.65 -16.97 -0.91
N LEU A 95 24.00 -15.78 -1.40
CA LEU A 95 23.34 -15.20 -2.58
C LEU A 95 23.96 -15.82 -3.84
N HIS A 96 23.17 -16.59 -4.57
CA HIS A 96 23.55 -17.24 -5.81
C HIS A 96 22.96 -16.48 -7.00
N ILE A 97 23.83 -15.98 -7.88
CA ILE A 97 23.48 -15.26 -9.10
C ILE A 97 24.10 -16.00 -10.28
N HIS A 98 23.27 -16.75 -11.01
CA HIS A 98 23.67 -17.46 -12.21
C HIS A 98 22.97 -16.87 -13.43
N THR A 99 23.71 -16.12 -14.24
CA THR A 99 23.21 -15.50 -15.47
C THR A 99 23.77 -16.20 -16.69
N LYS A 100 22.99 -16.17 -17.79
CA LYS A 100 23.45 -16.57 -19.13
C LYS A 100 23.01 -15.56 -20.17
N SER A 101 23.93 -15.20 -21.03
CA SER A 101 23.75 -14.19 -22.07
C SER A 101 24.19 -14.75 -23.41
N HIS A 102 23.30 -14.72 -24.40
CA HIS A 102 23.59 -15.20 -25.75
C HIS A 102 23.46 -14.06 -26.77
N GLY A 103 24.53 -13.76 -27.51
CA GLY A 103 24.54 -12.78 -28.58
C GLY A 103 24.52 -13.44 -29.96
N ASN A 104 23.50 -13.14 -30.78
CA ASN A 104 23.32 -13.68 -32.14
C ASN A 104 24.32 -13.14 -33.20
N GLY A 105 25.33 -12.36 -32.79
CA GLY A 105 26.18 -11.59 -33.69
C GLY A 105 27.55 -12.20 -33.98
N THR A 106 28.09 -11.83 -35.15
CA THR A 106 29.43 -12.17 -35.65
C THR A 106 30.48 -11.29 -34.97
N ALA A 107 30.94 -11.70 -33.80
CA ALA A 107 31.88 -10.95 -32.99
C ALA A 107 33.29 -10.94 -33.60
N ALA A 108 33.68 -9.84 -34.22
CA ALA A 108 35.07 -9.60 -34.55
C ALA A 108 35.48 -8.22 -34.03
N LEU A 109 36.65 -8.16 -33.40
CA LEU A 109 37.31 -6.95 -32.90
C LEU A 109 36.62 -6.20 -31.74
N GLN A 110 35.75 -6.85 -30.96
CA GLN A 110 35.09 -6.20 -29.82
C GLN A 110 35.24 -7.01 -28.52
N ALA A 111 35.23 -6.30 -27.40
CA ALA A 111 35.08 -6.88 -26.07
C ALA A 111 33.65 -6.64 -25.59
N TYR A 112 33.16 -7.49 -24.70
CA TYR A 112 31.82 -7.41 -24.13
C TYR A 112 31.90 -7.15 -22.64
N ARG A 113 30.85 -6.55 -22.10
CA ARG A 113 30.71 -6.27 -20.69
C ARG A 113 29.36 -6.77 -20.22
N GLN A 114 29.37 -7.56 -19.15
CA GLN A 114 28.17 -7.86 -18.40
C GLN A 114 28.15 -6.98 -17.15
N GLU A 115 27.01 -6.35 -16.91
CA GLU A 115 26.72 -5.51 -15.74
C GLU A 115 25.75 -6.27 -14.86
N ILE A 116 26.09 -6.47 -13.58
CA ILE A 116 25.22 -7.07 -12.57
C ILE A 116 25.05 -6.05 -11.45
N SER A 117 23.83 -5.56 -11.25
CA SER A 117 23.48 -4.70 -10.11
C SER A 117 22.75 -5.52 -9.06
N ILE A 118 23.17 -5.37 -7.81
CA ILE A 118 22.53 -5.96 -6.63
C ILE A 118 21.83 -4.82 -5.88
N ASP A 119 20.73 -5.11 -5.19
CA ASP A 119 20.01 -4.17 -4.35
C ASP A 119 20.96 -3.36 -3.46
N SER A 120 20.68 -2.06 -3.32
CA SER A 120 21.59 -1.14 -2.65
C SER A 120 21.84 -1.51 -1.19
N ASP A 121 20.86 -2.08 -0.50
CA ASP A 121 21.01 -2.41 0.93
C ASP A 121 22.00 -3.55 1.14
N ILE A 122 22.07 -4.50 0.20
CA ILE A 122 23.11 -5.53 0.18
C ILE A 122 24.43 -4.90 -0.27
N ALA A 123 24.42 -4.19 -1.40
CA ALA A 123 25.64 -3.75 -2.06
C ALA A 123 26.42 -2.72 -1.22
N ASP A 124 25.75 -1.76 -0.60
CA ASP A 124 26.39 -0.71 0.19
C ASP A 124 27.03 -1.30 1.47
N GLU A 125 26.40 -2.28 2.10
CA GLU A 125 26.91 -2.89 3.33
C GLU A 125 28.02 -3.91 3.05
N PHE A 126 27.81 -4.78 2.05
CA PHE A 126 28.78 -5.83 1.69
C PHE A 126 30.07 -5.25 1.09
N PHE A 127 29.95 -4.42 0.03
CA PHE A 127 31.13 -3.94 -0.71
C PHE A 127 31.91 -2.81 0.00
N SER A 128 31.36 -2.23 1.07
CA SER A 128 32.10 -1.32 1.95
C SER A 128 33.03 -2.05 2.93
N THR A 129 32.84 -3.36 3.10
CA THR A 129 33.65 -4.20 4.00
C THR A 129 35.04 -4.44 3.42
N LYS A 130 36.09 -4.30 4.23
CA LYS A 130 37.45 -4.61 3.81
C LYS A 130 37.60 -6.11 3.48
N ASP A 131 38.32 -6.42 2.40
CA ASP A 131 38.62 -7.79 1.98
C ASP A 131 37.37 -8.61 1.62
N PHE A 132 36.25 -7.96 1.25
CA PHE A 132 34.98 -8.60 0.88
C PHE A 132 35.15 -9.67 -0.23
N GLN A 133 36.19 -9.54 -1.06
CA GLN A 133 36.51 -10.45 -2.17
C GLN A 133 36.64 -11.91 -1.72
N LYS A 134 36.98 -12.16 -0.45
CA LYS A 134 37.13 -13.53 0.07
C LYS A 134 35.81 -14.31 0.14
N TYR A 135 34.67 -13.59 0.18
CA TYR A 135 33.32 -14.16 0.23
C TYR A 135 32.69 -14.34 -1.15
N ILE A 136 33.35 -13.87 -2.21
CA ILE A 136 32.89 -14.02 -3.58
C ILE A 136 33.57 -15.24 -4.19
N SER A 137 32.78 -16.14 -4.77
CA SER A 137 33.26 -17.33 -5.47
C SER A 137 32.40 -17.62 -6.69
N GLY A 138 32.78 -18.66 -7.43
CA GLY A 138 32.04 -19.11 -8.61
C GLY A 138 32.89 -19.06 -9.88
N THR A 139 32.22 -19.16 -11.03
CA THR A 139 32.88 -19.27 -12.33
C THR A 139 32.26 -18.37 -13.38
N VAL A 140 33.08 -17.97 -14.34
CA VAL A 140 32.61 -17.38 -15.59
C VAL A 140 32.96 -18.31 -16.73
N LYS A 141 31.96 -18.66 -17.53
CA LYS A 141 32.12 -19.38 -18.79
C LYS A 141 31.84 -18.42 -19.94
N ARG A 142 32.65 -18.50 -20.99
CA ARG A 142 32.37 -17.78 -22.23
C ARG A 142 32.83 -18.52 -23.46
N SER A 143 32.30 -18.15 -24.62
CA SER A 143 32.83 -18.61 -25.91
C SER A 143 34.32 -18.25 -26.04
N LYS A 144 35.15 -19.22 -26.45
CA LYS A 144 36.58 -19.04 -26.75
C LYS A 144 36.73 -18.17 -27.99
N ASP A 145 37.80 -17.37 -28.02
CA ASP A 145 38.24 -16.67 -29.22
C ASP A 145 38.94 -17.66 -30.17
N SER A 146 38.15 -18.48 -30.87
CA SER A 146 38.61 -19.58 -31.72
C SER A 146 37.64 -19.86 -32.87
N ALA A 147 38.17 -20.03 -34.08
CA ALA A 147 37.40 -20.40 -35.27
C ALA A 147 36.74 -21.79 -35.17
N PHE A 148 37.25 -22.66 -34.29
CA PHE A 148 36.70 -24.00 -34.04
C PHE A 148 35.68 -24.05 -32.87
N GLY A 149 35.34 -22.89 -32.28
CA GLY A 149 34.43 -22.80 -31.15
C GLY A 149 35.02 -23.33 -29.82
N GLY A 150 34.14 -23.48 -28.82
CA GLY A 150 34.44 -24.01 -27.49
C GLY A 150 34.29 -22.99 -26.36
N THR A 151 34.40 -23.46 -25.11
CA THR A 151 34.13 -22.65 -23.90
C THR A 151 35.40 -22.48 -23.07
N LYS A 152 35.66 -21.25 -22.61
CA LYS A 152 36.68 -20.92 -21.61
C LYS A 152 35.98 -20.76 -20.27
N THR A 153 36.47 -21.45 -19.24
CA THR A 153 36.02 -21.31 -17.85
C THR A 153 37.09 -20.62 -17.04
N MET A 154 36.70 -19.68 -16.19
CA MET A 154 37.57 -18.93 -15.30
C MET A 154 36.96 -18.90 -13.91
N ASP A 155 37.82 -18.97 -12.89
CA ASP A 155 37.40 -18.82 -11.50
C ASP A 155 37.28 -17.32 -11.17
N ILE A 156 36.15 -16.92 -10.57
CA ILE A 156 35.88 -15.51 -10.28
C ILE A 156 36.94 -14.94 -9.34
N GLN A 157 37.20 -15.62 -8.23
CA GLN A 157 38.07 -15.09 -7.17
C GLN A 157 39.55 -15.14 -7.55
N LYS A 158 39.98 -16.24 -8.16
CA LYS A 158 41.38 -16.51 -8.48
C LYS A 158 41.82 -15.82 -9.76
N ASP A 159 40.99 -15.85 -10.80
CA ASP A 159 41.39 -15.47 -12.16
C ASP A 159 40.88 -14.08 -12.57
N LEU A 160 39.77 -13.59 -12.00
CA LEU A 160 39.07 -12.38 -12.49
C LEU A 160 39.05 -11.20 -11.51
N TRP A 161 38.75 -11.44 -10.23
CA TRP A 161 38.42 -10.36 -9.29
C TRP A 161 39.63 -9.48 -8.96
N ASP A 162 39.55 -8.19 -9.26
CA ASP A 162 40.62 -7.20 -9.12
C ASP A 162 41.96 -7.60 -9.79
N LYS A 163 41.93 -8.58 -10.70
CA LYS A 163 43.11 -9.08 -11.44
C LYS A 163 43.34 -8.25 -12.70
N SER A 164 43.67 -6.97 -12.52
CA SER A 164 44.24 -6.20 -13.62
C SER A 164 45.72 -6.57 -13.81
N SER A 165 46.09 -7.11 -14.98
CA SER A 165 47.50 -7.32 -15.33
C SER A 165 47.76 -6.87 -16.76
N LEU A 166 49.02 -6.59 -17.09
CA LEU A 166 49.48 -6.28 -18.45
C LEU A 166 49.19 -7.41 -19.46
N PHE A 167 48.79 -8.60 -19.00
CA PHE A 167 48.58 -9.81 -19.80
C PHE A 167 47.16 -10.42 -19.66
N SER A 168 46.32 -9.92 -18.74
CA SER A 168 44.92 -10.33 -18.58
C SER A 168 44.01 -9.21 -19.07
N SER A 169 43.39 -9.43 -20.22
CA SER A 169 42.40 -8.50 -20.79
C SER A 169 41.00 -8.67 -20.19
N GLU A 170 40.81 -9.66 -19.31
CA GLU A 170 39.52 -9.99 -18.69
C GLU A 170 39.58 -9.69 -17.21
N THR A 171 38.56 -9.02 -16.70
CA THR A 171 38.52 -8.55 -15.31
C THR A 171 37.10 -8.63 -14.78
N MET A 172 36.98 -8.87 -13.47
CA MET A 172 35.75 -8.62 -12.72
C MET A 172 36.04 -7.65 -11.59
N ASN A 173 35.17 -6.65 -11.38
CA ASN A 173 35.32 -5.68 -10.30
C ASN A 173 33.97 -5.07 -9.93
N TYR A 174 33.86 -4.61 -8.68
CA TYR A 174 32.76 -3.75 -8.25
C TYR A 174 33.09 -2.29 -8.52
N ASP A 175 32.15 -1.54 -9.09
CA ASP A 175 32.22 -0.09 -9.24
C ASP A 175 31.29 0.57 -8.22
N SER A 176 31.90 1.14 -7.17
CA SER A 176 31.17 1.80 -6.08
C SER A 176 30.44 3.07 -6.51
N LYS A 177 30.83 3.70 -7.63
CA LYS A 177 30.15 4.91 -8.13
C LYS A 177 28.83 4.56 -8.79
N HIS A 178 28.80 3.49 -9.59
CA HIS A 178 27.61 3.06 -10.31
C HIS A 178 26.83 1.96 -9.56
N LYS A 179 27.39 1.40 -8.48
CA LYS A 179 26.85 0.28 -7.69
C LYS A 179 26.60 -0.98 -8.53
N VAL A 180 27.58 -1.33 -9.36
CA VAL A 180 27.49 -2.43 -10.33
C VAL A 180 28.74 -3.28 -10.29
N ILE A 181 28.57 -4.59 -10.42
CA ILE A 181 29.64 -5.55 -10.70
C ILE A 181 29.81 -5.64 -12.21
N TYR A 182 31.02 -5.39 -12.68
CA TYR A 182 31.37 -5.52 -14.09
C TYR A 182 32.17 -6.79 -14.31
N TYR A 183 31.74 -7.61 -15.27
CA TYR A 183 32.60 -8.59 -15.91
C TYR A 183 32.94 -8.12 -17.33
N LYS A 184 34.22 -8.05 -17.64
CA LYS A 184 34.71 -7.62 -18.96
C LYS A 184 35.46 -8.76 -19.65
N THR A 185 35.07 -9.09 -20.88
CA THR A 185 35.76 -10.09 -21.68
C THR A 185 37.03 -9.53 -22.32
N ALA A 186 37.89 -10.43 -22.78
CA ALA A 186 38.91 -10.12 -23.77
C ALA A 186 38.26 -9.62 -25.07
N GLN A 187 39.02 -8.87 -25.86
CA GLN A 187 38.62 -8.54 -27.23
C GLN A 187 38.65 -9.81 -28.09
N TYR A 188 37.54 -10.13 -28.74
CA TYR A 188 37.46 -11.23 -29.71
C TYR A 188 38.18 -10.83 -31.00
N THR A 189 39.11 -11.66 -31.48
CA THR A 189 39.91 -11.42 -32.68
C THR A 189 39.44 -12.24 -33.88
N VAL A 190 38.65 -13.30 -33.66
CA VAL A 190 38.05 -14.12 -34.72
C VAL A 190 36.53 -14.12 -34.64
N GLN A 191 35.90 -14.18 -35.81
CA GLN A 191 34.45 -14.28 -35.93
C GLN A 191 33.94 -15.64 -35.43
N ILE A 192 33.01 -15.60 -34.48
CA ILE A 192 32.37 -16.81 -33.92
C ILE A 192 31.03 -17.03 -34.62
N ALA A 193 30.90 -18.12 -35.37
CA ALA A 193 29.71 -18.41 -36.17
C ALA A 193 28.49 -18.86 -35.34
N SER A 194 28.70 -19.36 -34.12
CA SER A 194 27.65 -19.86 -33.23
C SER A 194 27.10 -18.79 -32.27
N GLY A 195 27.50 -17.53 -32.42
CA GLY A 195 27.22 -16.48 -31.43
C GLY A 195 28.14 -16.53 -30.21
N ILE A 196 27.99 -15.55 -29.33
CA ILE A 196 28.75 -15.47 -28.07
C ILE A 196 27.86 -15.86 -26.91
N ASP A 197 28.31 -16.85 -26.14
CA ASP A 197 27.79 -17.12 -24.81
C ASP A 197 28.70 -16.48 -23.77
N ILE A 198 28.08 -15.79 -22.80
CA ILE A 198 28.68 -15.38 -21.53
C ILE A 198 27.78 -15.93 -20.43
N GLU A 199 28.34 -16.63 -19.46
CA GLU A 199 27.63 -17.22 -18.34
C GLU A 199 28.42 -16.91 -17.07
N VAL A 200 27.80 -16.19 -16.13
CA VAL A 200 28.37 -15.86 -14.83
C VAL A 200 27.59 -16.61 -13.77
N ASP A 201 28.24 -17.55 -13.11
CA ASP A 201 27.77 -18.32 -11.97
C ASP A 201 28.54 -17.79 -10.75
N MET A 202 27.91 -16.90 -9.98
CA MET A 202 28.54 -16.16 -8.89
C MET A 202 27.82 -16.45 -7.58
N LYS A 203 28.61 -16.73 -6.53
CA LYS A 203 28.13 -16.95 -5.18
C LYS A 203 28.74 -15.94 -4.23
N ILE A 204 27.92 -15.31 -3.41
CA ILE A 204 28.34 -14.38 -2.35
C ILE A 204 27.92 -14.99 -1.01
N ASP A 205 28.91 -15.42 -0.22
CA ASP A 205 28.71 -16.04 1.10
C ASP A 205 28.43 -14.94 2.15
N LEU A 206 27.17 -14.53 2.23
CA LEU A 206 26.72 -13.45 3.09
C LEU A 206 26.64 -13.91 4.56
N GLY A 207 26.37 -15.19 4.82
CA GLY A 207 26.39 -15.76 6.17
C GLY A 207 27.77 -15.76 6.81
N GLN A 208 28.80 -16.23 6.09
CA GLN A 208 30.17 -16.18 6.62
C GLN A 208 30.67 -14.74 6.72
N TRP A 209 30.28 -13.86 5.79
CA TRP A 209 30.57 -12.42 5.89
C TRP A 209 29.98 -11.80 7.16
N THR A 210 28.73 -12.10 7.47
CA THR A 210 28.04 -11.65 8.69
C THR A 210 28.75 -12.18 9.94
N LYS A 211 29.06 -13.48 9.99
CA LYS A 211 29.76 -14.12 11.13
C LYS A 211 31.15 -13.52 11.37
N ASP A 212 31.89 -13.19 10.31
CA ASP A 212 33.24 -12.64 10.40
C ASP A 212 33.26 -11.15 10.79
N THR A 213 32.22 -10.39 10.43
CA THR A 213 32.23 -8.92 10.52
C THR A 213 31.27 -8.37 11.57
N GLY A 214 30.25 -9.14 11.96
CA GLY A 214 29.13 -8.69 12.78
C GLY A 214 28.21 -7.69 12.08
N ARG A 215 28.29 -7.56 10.75
CA ARG A 215 27.43 -6.66 9.96
C ARG A 215 26.21 -7.40 9.45
N LEU A 216 25.09 -6.69 9.35
CA LEU A 216 23.80 -7.21 8.86
C LEU A 216 23.26 -6.32 7.76
N VAL A 217 22.50 -6.92 6.85
CA VAL A 217 21.74 -6.19 5.83
C VAL A 217 20.34 -5.88 6.35
N GLU A 218 19.85 -4.67 6.06
CA GLU A 218 18.47 -4.24 6.34
C GLU A 218 17.45 -5.17 5.69
N ARG A 219 16.47 -5.66 6.46
CA ARG A 219 15.44 -6.54 5.90
C ARG A 219 14.51 -5.79 4.95
N LYS A 220 14.42 -6.28 3.71
CA LYS A 220 13.35 -6.00 2.76
C LYS A 220 12.57 -7.26 2.40
N PRO A 221 11.29 -7.18 2.00
CA PRO A 221 10.54 -8.34 1.50
C PRO A 221 11.25 -9.01 0.32
N ASN A 222 11.83 -8.21 -0.58
CA ASN A 222 12.56 -8.68 -1.74
C ASN A 222 13.76 -7.77 -2.03
N TYR A 223 14.85 -8.35 -2.51
CA TYR A 223 16.01 -7.62 -3.02
C TYR A 223 16.07 -7.76 -4.54
N SER A 224 16.22 -6.64 -5.24
CA SER A 224 16.30 -6.62 -6.70
C SER A 224 17.70 -6.98 -7.19
N ILE A 225 17.79 -7.87 -8.18
CA ILE A 225 19.03 -8.16 -8.90
C ILE A 225 18.77 -7.94 -10.38
N THR A 226 19.67 -7.24 -11.04
CA THR A 226 19.52 -6.95 -12.46
C THR A 226 20.79 -7.25 -13.22
N ALA A 227 20.64 -7.76 -14.44
CA ALA A 227 21.77 -8.03 -15.31
C ALA A 227 21.51 -7.51 -16.72
N LYS A 228 22.58 -7.09 -17.40
CA LYS A 228 22.57 -6.81 -18.84
C LYS A 228 23.95 -7.06 -19.44
N THR A 229 23.98 -7.46 -20.70
CA THR A 229 25.23 -7.64 -21.45
C THR A 229 25.27 -6.75 -22.66
N ASP A 230 26.37 -6.00 -22.84
CA ASP A 230 26.59 -5.11 -23.98
C ASP A 230 27.97 -5.25 -24.61
N ALA A 231 28.12 -4.65 -25.80
CA ALA A 231 29.43 -4.45 -26.40
C ALA A 231 30.13 -3.28 -25.69
N ASN A 232 31.34 -3.52 -25.18
CA ASN A 232 32.12 -2.54 -24.42
C ASN A 232 32.65 -1.35 -25.28
N SER A 233 32.46 -1.40 -26.60
CA SER A 233 32.66 -0.26 -27.52
C SER A 233 31.31 0.35 -27.88
N MET A 234 31.21 1.69 -27.92
CA MET A 234 30.07 2.56 -28.31
C MET A 234 29.18 2.09 -29.50
N ALA A 235 28.66 0.87 -29.44
CA ALA A 235 27.78 0.26 -30.41
C ALA A 235 26.37 0.45 -29.85
N ILE A 236 25.61 1.26 -30.58
CA ILE A 236 24.20 1.54 -30.33
C ILE A 236 23.46 0.22 -30.59
N GLY A 237 23.14 -0.49 -29.51
CA GLY A 237 22.29 -1.68 -29.50
C GLY A 237 21.51 -1.68 -28.19
N PHE A 238 20.19 -1.83 -28.28
CA PHE A 238 19.30 -1.92 -27.12
C PHE A 238 19.50 -3.29 -26.47
N THR A 239 20.10 -3.32 -25.28
CA THR A 239 20.24 -4.56 -24.50
C THR A 239 19.17 -4.54 -23.41
N ASN A 240 18.29 -5.54 -23.44
CA ASN A 240 17.20 -5.67 -22.48
C ASN A 240 17.80 -6.06 -21.12
N LYS A 241 17.63 -5.18 -20.14
CA LYS A 241 18.00 -5.44 -18.75
C LYS A 241 17.03 -6.47 -18.18
N ILE A 242 17.52 -7.63 -17.77
CA ILE A 242 16.70 -8.58 -17.00
C ILE A 242 16.64 -8.14 -15.54
N VAL A 243 15.46 -8.29 -14.95
CA VAL A 243 15.21 -8.00 -13.53
C VAL A 243 14.75 -9.30 -12.87
N GLY A 244 15.39 -9.65 -11.78
CA GLY A 244 15.01 -10.75 -10.90
C GLY A 244 14.95 -10.24 -9.46
N SER A 245 14.40 -11.06 -8.57
CA SER A 245 14.36 -10.75 -7.14
C SER A 245 14.63 -11.98 -6.30
N VAL A 246 15.24 -11.78 -5.14
CA VAL A 246 15.34 -12.80 -4.09
C VAL A 246 14.47 -12.38 -2.91
N SER A 247 13.59 -13.29 -2.46
CA SER A 247 12.73 -13.09 -1.28
C SER A 247 13.53 -13.31 0.01
N SER A 248 13.13 -12.63 1.07
CA SER A 248 13.69 -12.78 2.42
C SER A 248 12.89 -13.69 3.35
N ASP A 249 11.76 -14.25 2.91
CA ASP A 249 10.72 -14.82 3.78
C ASP A 249 11.18 -15.98 4.68
N ASP A 250 12.21 -16.71 4.26
CA ASP A 250 12.70 -17.92 4.96
C ASP A 250 14.11 -17.75 5.55
N ILE A 251 14.71 -16.57 5.43
CA ILE A 251 16.07 -16.31 5.91
C ILE A 251 15.96 -15.72 7.31
N LEU A 252 16.20 -16.50 8.35
CA LEU A 252 16.18 -16.07 9.76
C LEU A 252 17.54 -16.33 10.40
N ASP A 253 17.90 -15.53 11.41
CA ASP A 253 19.16 -15.66 12.15
C ASP A 253 20.41 -15.73 11.27
N SER A 254 20.41 -14.94 10.19
CA SER A 254 21.38 -14.98 9.11
C SER A 254 21.87 -13.57 8.74
N TRP A 255 22.27 -13.35 7.48
CA TRP A 255 22.92 -12.13 7.01
C TRP A 255 22.01 -10.91 6.81
N ILE A 256 20.70 -11.14 6.87
CA ILE A 256 19.69 -10.08 6.95
C ILE A 256 19.14 -10.02 8.37
N GLU A 257 18.64 -8.86 8.76
CA GLU A 257 17.91 -8.73 10.02
C GLU A 257 16.73 -9.71 10.13
N ASN A 258 16.40 -10.11 11.36
CA ASN A 258 15.13 -10.78 11.64
C ASN A 258 13.94 -9.84 11.41
N PRO A 259 12.77 -10.38 11.02
CA PRO A 259 11.55 -9.57 10.89
C PRO A 259 11.10 -9.07 12.26
N VAL A 260 10.56 -7.84 12.29
CA VAL A 260 9.87 -7.29 13.47
C VAL A 260 8.67 -8.17 13.78
N GLU A 261 8.56 -8.68 15.00
CA GLU A 261 7.45 -9.54 15.39
C GLU A 261 6.16 -8.74 15.55
N ASP A 262 5.04 -9.35 15.17
CA ASP A 262 3.74 -8.71 15.20
C ASP A 262 3.23 -8.51 16.65
N THR A 263 2.47 -7.45 16.87
CA THR A 263 1.75 -7.26 18.13
C THR A 263 0.44 -8.04 18.13
N THR A 264 -0.04 -8.46 19.29
CA THR A 264 -1.46 -8.80 19.45
C THR A 264 -2.32 -7.52 19.55
N LEU A 265 -3.60 -7.59 19.20
CA LEU A 265 -4.55 -6.47 19.32
C LEU A 265 -5.94 -6.93 19.74
N TYR A 266 -6.36 -6.48 20.91
CA TYR A 266 -7.65 -6.79 21.53
C TYR A 266 -8.33 -5.52 22.02
N TYR A 267 -9.66 -5.55 22.18
CA TYR A 267 -10.41 -4.49 22.87
C TYR A 267 -11.37 -5.03 23.92
N LEU A 268 -11.71 -4.20 24.91
CA LEU A 268 -12.67 -4.56 25.95
C LEU A 268 -14.10 -4.31 25.46
N THR A 269 -14.97 -5.31 25.57
CA THR A 269 -16.37 -5.20 25.13
C THR A 269 -17.20 -4.22 25.95
N GLU A 270 -16.98 -4.23 27.27
CA GLU A 270 -17.62 -3.34 28.24
C GLU A 270 -17.13 -1.89 28.13
N LYS A 271 -16.03 -1.69 27.39
CA LYS A 271 -15.44 -0.38 27.10
C LYS A 271 -14.72 -0.44 25.75
N ASN A 272 -15.52 -0.40 24.68
CA ASN A 272 -15.08 -0.51 23.29
C ASN A 272 -14.06 0.56 22.83
N SER A 273 -13.79 1.58 23.67
CA SER A 273 -12.72 2.55 23.47
C SER A 273 -11.35 2.07 23.96
N TYR A 274 -11.26 0.95 24.67
CA TYR A 274 -10.03 0.47 25.31
C TYR A 274 -9.41 -0.71 24.54
N PHE A 275 -8.17 -0.53 24.08
CA PHE A 275 -7.40 -1.50 23.31
C PHE A 275 -6.12 -1.90 24.05
N TYR A 276 -5.65 -3.11 23.80
CA TYR A 276 -4.45 -3.66 24.44
C TYR A 276 -3.83 -4.77 23.62
N GLY A 277 -2.57 -5.05 23.92
CA GLY A 277 -1.83 -6.12 23.28
C GLY A 277 -0.49 -6.37 23.96
N ASN A 278 0.29 -7.24 23.33
CA ASN A 278 1.68 -7.49 23.64
C ASN A 278 2.45 -7.55 22.32
N GLY A 279 3.51 -6.75 22.21
CA GLY A 279 4.40 -6.67 21.05
C GLY A 279 5.85 -7.03 21.41
N LEU A 280 6.05 -7.97 22.33
CA LEU A 280 7.38 -8.41 22.74
C LEU A 280 8.24 -8.78 21.51
N GLN A 281 9.46 -8.26 21.48
CA GLN A 281 10.47 -8.57 20.47
C GLN A 281 11.55 -9.46 21.12
N ASP A 282 12.09 -10.41 20.36
CA ASP A 282 13.18 -11.28 20.82
C ASP A 282 14.54 -10.57 20.90
N GLU A 283 14.70 -9.50 20.12
CA GLU A 283 15.90 -8.68 19.96
C GLU A 283 17.13 -9.48 19.45
N ILE A 284 16.88 -10.47 18.58
CA ILE A 284 17.90 -11.37 18.00
C ILE A 284 18.18 -11.00 16.54
N ASN A 285 19.47 -11.10 16.16
CA ASN A 285 19.94 -10.92 14.79
C ASN A 285 19.41 -9.63 14.14
N GLU A 286 19.60 -8.52 14.85
CA GLU A 286 19.17 -7.21 14.41
C GLU A 286 20.15 -6.11 14.85
N HIS A 287 20.05 -4.95 14.20
CA HIS A 287 20.66 -3.73 14.69
C HIS A 287 20.02 -3.29 16.00
N ALA A 288 20.71 -2.42 16.73
CA ALA A 288 20.20 -1.92 17.99
C ALA A 288 18.95 -1.05 17.76
N THR A 289 17.78 -1.53 18.18
CA THR A 289 16.48 -0.93 17.88
C THR A 289 15.76 -0.46 19.15
N ASP A 290 14.95 0.60 19.04
CA ASP A 290 13.93 0.97 20.02
C ASP A 290 12.54 0.67 19.44
N TYR A 291 11.68 0.05 20.23
CA TYR A 291 10.37 -0.41 19.77
C TYR A 291 9.21 0.34 20.43
N ASP A 292 8.22 0.71 19.62
CA ASP A 292 6.93 1.21 20.07
C ASP A 292 5.79 0.62 19.22
N ILE A 293 4.55 0.74 19.70
CA ILE A 293 3.36 0.35 18.95
C ILE A 293 2.83 1.57 18.20
N GLU A 294 2.69 1.46 16.89
CA GLU A 294 1.90 2.38 16.08
C GLU A 294 0.44 1.93 16.09
N LEU A 295 -0.38 2.60 16.88
CA LEU A 295 -1.84 2.46 16.84
C LEU A 295 -2.38 3.24 15.67
N MET A 296 -3.26 2.60 14.91
CA MET A 296 -3.90 3.17 13.75
C MET A 296 -5.42 3.12 13.85
N VAL A 297 -6.10 4.13 13.31
CA VAL A 297 -7.57 4.17 13.18
C VAL A 297 -7.90 4.39 11.71
N ASN A 298 -8.68 3.48 11.12
CA ASN A 298 -9.03 3.48 9.70
C ASN A 298 -7.78 3.58 8.79
N GLY A 299 -6.73 2.84 9.14
CA GLY A 299 -5.45 2.83 8.41
C GLY A 299 -4.54 4.05 8.65
N THR A 300 -4.92 4.97 9.55
CA THR A 300 -4.16 6.18 9.91
C THR A 300 -3.32 5.98 11.15
N PRO A 301 -2.01 6.27 11.17
CA PRO A 301 -1.25 6.38 12.42
C PRO A 301 -1.87 7.43 13.36
N PHE A 302 -2.44 6.97 14.48
CA PHE A 302 -3.07 7.81 15.49
C PHE A 302 -2.08 8.15 16.61
N LYS A 303 -1.39 7.14 17.16
CA LYS A 303 -0.50 7.32 18.30
C LYS A 303 0.58 6.25 18.38
N TYR A 304 1.72 6.66 18.93
CA TYR A 304 2.79 5.75 19.31
C TYR A 304 2.73 5.42 20.80
N ILE A 305 2.60 4.15 21.14
CA ILE A 305 2.49 3.67 22.52
C ILE A 305 3.78 2.95 22.89
N GLN A 306 4.37 3.35 24.01
CA GLN A 306 5.52 2.65 24.56
C GLN A 306 5.07 1.33 25.17
N MET A 307 5.79 0.26 24.85
CA MET A 307 5.58 -1.05 25.47
C MET A 307 6.26 -1.10 26.84
N ALA A 308 5.77 -1.97 27.72
CA ALA A 308 6.42 -2.23 28.99
C ALA A 308 7.83 -2.81 28.78
N SER A 309 8.83 -2.22 29.43
CA SER A 309 10.23 -2.63 29.30
C SER A 309 10.63 -3.80 30.21
N GLU A 310 9.84 -4.08 31.24
CA GLU A 310 10.09 -5.13 32.24
C GLU A 310 8.78 -5.68 32.83
N ASP A 311 8.84 -6.86 33.43
CA ASP A 311 7.73 -7.42 34.18
C ASP A 311 7.52 -6.64 35.49
N GLY A 312 6.27 -6.27 35.80
CA GLY A 312 5.91 -5.65 37.07
C GLY A 312 4.97 -4.45 36.95
N GLY A 313 4.30 -4.13 38.06
CA GLY A 313 3.22 -3.13 38.07
C GLY A 313 1.85 -3.74 37.79
N THR A 314 0.86 -2.90 37.56
CA THR A 314 -0.53 -3.32 37.32
C THR A 314 -1.16 -2.41 36.27
N ASN A 315 -1.77 -3.00 35.23
CA ASN A 315 -2.45 -2.24 34.18
C ASN A 315 -3.81 -1.71 34.66
N SER A 316 -4.49 -0.94 33.81
CA SER A 316 -5.81 -0.36 34.12
C SER A 316 -6.90 -1.40 34.39
N ARG A 317 -6.64 -2.69 34.12
CA ARG A 317 -7.55 -3.82 34.38
C ARG A 317 -7.25 -4.56 35.68
N GLY A 318 -6.20 -4.18 36.42
CA GLY A 318 -5.81 -4.90 37.62
C GLY A 318 -4.93 -6.13 37.38
N GLU A 319 -4.41 -6.31 36.15
CA GLU A 319 -3.55 -7.45 35.80
C GLU A 319 -2.07 -7.07 35.91
N THR A 320 -1.21 -8.06 36.20
CA THR A 320 0.24 -7.89 36.20
C THR A 320 0.75 -7.63 34.79
N ILE A 321 1.46 -6.51 34.62
CA ILE A 321 2.12 -6.13 33.36
C ILE A 321 3.34 -7.04 33.11
N LYS A 322 3.47 -7.52 31.88
CA LYS A 322 4.63 -8.25 31.35
C LYS A 322 5.43 -7.39 30.38
N LYS A 323 6.71 -7.69 30.17
CA LYS A 323 7.51 -7.08 29.09
C LYS A 323 6.77 -7.20 27.75
N GLY A 324 6.71 -6.11 27.00
CA GLY A 324 6.01 -6.01 25.70
C GLY A 324 4.53 -5.64 25.80
N ASP A 325 3.92 -5.68 27.00
CA ASP A 325 2.51 -5.29 27.15
C ASP A 325 2.31 -3.80 26.86
N TRP A 326 1.17 -3.47 26.28
CA TRP A 326 0.73 -2.11 26.03
C TRP A 326 -0.80 -2.01 26.09
N ASP A 327 -1.30 -0.83 26.45
CA ASP A 327 -2.73 -0.53 26.43
C ASP A 327 -2.98 0.95 26.09
N PHE A 328 -4.17 1.22 25.56
CA PHE A 328 -4.60 2.57 25.24
C PHE A 328 -6.13 2.70 25.29
N ASP A 329 -6.60 3.81 25.86
CA ASP A 329 -8.01 4.17 25.90
C ASP A 329 -8.27 5.39 25.01
N PHE A 330 -9.01 5.18 23.92
CA PHE A 330 -9.45 6.22 23.00
C PHE A 330 -10.52 7.13 23.60
N GLY A 331 -11.13 6.78 24.74
CA GLY A 331 -12.20 7.56 25.34
C GLY A 331 -13.39 7.72 24.38
N SER A 332 -13.70 8.97 24.01
CA SER A 332 -14.78 9.29 23.06
C SER A 332 -14.29 9.52 21.62
N TYR A 333 -13.02 9.22 21.32
CA TYR A 333 -12.44 9.48 20.00
C TYR A 333 -12.99 8.54 18.92
N LEU A 334 -13.25 7.27 19.24
CA LEU A 334 -13.73 6.30 18.26
C LEU A 334 -15.23 6.48 17.99
N ASN A 335 -15.57 6.51 16.71
CA ASN A 335 -16.93 6.40 16.24
C ASN A 335 -17.31 4.93 16.00
N PRO A 336 -18.61 4.57 16.02
CA PRO A 336 -19.06 3.25 15.60
C PRO A 336 -18.51 2.88 14.20
N GLY A 337 -17.98 1.67 14.04
CA GLY A 337 -17.42 1.22 12.77
C GLY A 337 -15.97 1.62 12.49
N ASP A 338 -15.35 2.46 13.34
CA ASP A 338 -13.92 2.73 13.23
C ASP A 338 -13.11 1.43 13.40
N VAL A 339 -12.19 1.20 12.48
CA VAL A 339 -11.30 0.04 12.48
C VAL A 339 -10.00 0.43 13.17
N VAL A 340 -9.75 -0.14 14.35
CA VAL A 340 -8.47 0.02 15.02
C VAL A 340 -7.52 -1.10 14.60
N THR A 341 -6.33 -0.72 14.18
CA THR A 341 -5.23 -1.64 13.89
C THR A 341 -3.97 -1.22 14.65
N ALA A 342 -3.00 -2.12 14.77
CA ALA A 342 -1.75 -1.86 15.47
C ALA A 342 -0.60 -2.56 14.76
N ARG A 343 0.59 -1.97 14.75
CA ARG A 343 1.82 -2.66 14.35
C ARG A 343 2.97 -2.25 15.24
N VAL A 344 3.94 -3.14 15.41
CA VAL A 344 5.19 -2.80 16.07
C VAL A 344 6.02 -1.98 15.10
N ARG A 345 6.60 -0.89 15.60
CA ARG A 345 7.54 -0.04 14.88
C ARG A 345 8.88 -0.08 15.59
N GLY A 346 9.89 -0.57 14.88
CA GLY A 346 11.28 -0.55 15.31
C GLY A 346 12.01 0.64 14.70
N LYS A 347 12.61 1.49 15.54
CA LYS A 347 13.50 2.57 15.09
C LYS A 347 14.93 2.22 15.45
N GLU A 348 15.79 2.13 14.45
CA GLU A 348 17.20 1.89 14.73
C GLU A 348 17.82 3.07 15.49
N LYS A 349 18.71 2.75 16.43
CA LYS A 349 19.38 3.75 17.29
C LYS A 349 20.43 4.55 16.55
N TYR A 350 21.00 3.97 15.51
CA TYR A 350 22.15 4.52 14.79
C TYR A 350 21.82 4.66 13.30
N GLU A 351 22.62 5.47 12.60
CA GLU A 351 22.56 5.54 11.14
C GLU A 351 23.36 4.38 10.54
N ASN A 352 22.83 3.79 9.48
CA ASN A 352 23.52 2.80 8.66
C ASN A 352 24.60 3.47 7.82
N ILE A 353 25.43 2.67 7.15
CA ILE A 353 26.58 3.20 6.40
C ILE A 353 26.18 4.14 5.25
N ASN A 354 24.94 4.02 4.78
CA ASN A 354 24.32 4.89 3.79
C ASN A 354 23.84 6.25 4.38
N GLY A 355 24.01 6.46 5.69
CA GLY A 355 23.60 7.67 6.41
C GLY A 355 22.10 7.73 6.73
N VAL A 356 21.36 6.65 6.50
CA VAL A 356 19.93 6.55 6.78
C VAL A 356 19.76 5.91 8.16
N ARG A 357 18.75 6.36 8.92
CA ARG A 357 18.27 5.67 10.12
C ARG A 357 16.95 4.98 9.79
N PRO A 358 16.96 3.66 9.52
CA PRO A 358 15.76 2.92 9.17
C PRO A 358 14.69 2.95 10.25
N THR A 359 13.45 2.82 9.79
CA THR A 359 12.31 2.47 10.63
C THR A 359 11.68 1.24 10.00
N LYS A 360 11.66 0.16 10.76
CA LYS A 360 11.10 -1.14 10.38
C LYS A 360 9.75 -1.34 11.06
N TYR A 361 8.90 -2.14 10.42
CA TYR A 361 7.53 -2.36 10.85
C TYR A 361 7.21 -3.85 10.83
N SER A 362 6.45 -4.30 11.82
CA SER A 362 5.76 -5.58 11.78
C SER A 362 4.61 -5.53 10.76
N ALA A 363 3.93 -6.65 10.55
CA ALA A 363 2.64 -6.64 9.88
C ALA A 363 1.62 -5.83 10.69
N THR A 364 0.57 -5.35 10.00
CA THR A 364 -0.56 -4.70 10.63
C THR A 364 -1.48 -5.73 11.27
N THR A 365 -1.63 -5.65 12.58
CA THR A 365 -2.56 -6.46 13.36
C THR A 365 -3.93 -5.77 13.44
N HIS A 366 -4.99 -6.52 13.14
CA HIS A 366 -6.36 -6.03 13.25
C HIS A 366 -6.98 -6.34 14.60
N ALA A 367 -7.83 -5.42 15.08
CA ALA A 367 -8.50 -5.63 16.35
C ALA A 367 -9.45 -6.82 16.28
N SER A 368 -9.35 -7.67 17.30
CA SER A 368 -10.30 -8.74 17.55
C SER A 368 -10.93 -8.50 18.93
N ASP A 369 -12.25 -8.66 19.06
CA ASP A 369 -12.80 -8.86 20.39
C ASP A 369 -12.61 -10.32 20.81
N ALA A 370 -12.74 -10.53 22.11
CA ALA A 370 -12.92 -11.87 22.65
C ALA A 370 -14.30 -12.48 22.31
N THR A 371 -15.23 -11.75 21.67
CA THR A 371 -16.68 -12.11 21.54
C THR A 371 -17.27 -12.23 20.12
N ASN A 372 -16.62 -11.69 19.10
CA ASN A 372 -16.91 -11.68 17.65
C ASN A 372 -15.67 -12.24 16.93
N ILE A 373 -15.06 -13.24 17.59
CA ILE A 373 -14.21 -14.22 16.95
C ILE A 373 -15.02 -14.80 15.80
N VAL A 374 -14.57 -14.55 14.57
CA VAL A 374 -15.13 -15.23 13.42
C VAL A 374 -14.85 -16.71 13.62
N SER A 375 -15.90 -17.50 13.80
CA SER A 375 -15.80 -18.94 13.99
C SER A 375 -15.04 -19.59 12.84
N TRP A 376 -14.53 -20.80 13.03
CA TRP A 376 -13.91 -21.51 11.92
C TRP A 376 -14.92 -21.70 10.78
N GLU A 377 -16.19 -21.97 11.07
CA GLU A 377 -17.26 -22.17 10.10
C GLU A 377 -17.52 -20.93 9.23
N ASP A 378 -17.59 -19.75 9.86
CA ASP A 378 -17.92 -18.48 9.19
C ASP A 378 -16.72 -17.82 8.50
N TRP A 379 -15.51 -18.23 8.85
CA TRP A 379 -14.28 -17.71 8.26
C TRP A 379 -14.20 -18.01 6.76
N LYS A 380 -13.80 -16.99 6.00
CA LYS A 380 -13.53 -17.07 4.56
C LYS A 380 -12.11 -16.62 4.30
N VAL A 381 -11.44 -17.30 3.38
CA VAL A 381 -10.13 -16.93 2.87
C VAL A 381 -10.36 -16.12 1.58
N ALA A 382 -9.87 -14.89 1.55
CA ALA A 382 -10.00 -14.03 0.38
C ALA A 382 -9.05 -14.50 -0.73
N GLU A 383 -9.46 -14.36 -1.99
CA GLU A 383 -8.69 -14.79 -3.17
C GLU A 383 -7.56 -13.80 -3.50
N PRO A 384 -6.40 -14.28 -4.00
CA PRO A 384 -5.35 -13.39 -4.48
C PRO A 384 -5.78 -12.70 -5.78
N SER A 385 -5.00 -11.73 -6.25
CA SER A 385 -5.10 -11.21 -7.61
C SER A 385 -3.75 -11.23 -8.34
N VAL A 386 -3.79 -11.30 -9.67
CA VAL A 386 -2.63 -11.32 -10.56
C VAL A 386 -2.92 -10.40 -11.74
N PRO A 387 -1.95 -9.57 -12.18
CA PRO A 387 -2.13 -8.77 -13.39
C PRO A 387 -2.04 -9.67 -14.64
N ILE A 388 -2.14 -9.03 -15.81
CA ILE A 388 -1.81 -9.68 -17.08
C ILE A 388 -0.32 -10.04 -17.06
N LEU A 389 0.00 -11.24 -17.55
CA LEU A 389 1.35 -11.77 -17.62
C LEU A 389 1.79 -11.87 -19.08
N TYR A 390 3.07 -11.60 -19.33
CA TYR A 390 3.64 -11.59 -20.68
C TYR A 390 4.68 -12.68 -20.88
N GLU A 391 4.89 -13.06 -22.13
CA GLU A 391 6.01 -13.94 -22.47
C GLU A 391 7.35 -13.34 -22.05
N ASP A 392 8.33 -14.20 -21.75
CA ASP A 392 9.63 -13.87 -21.20
C ASP A 392 9.60 -13.21 -19.79
N ASP A 393 8.43 -13.01 -19.15
CA ASP A 393 8.37 -12.57 -17.75
C ASP A 393 9.04 -13.61 -16.84
N LEU A 394 9.95 -13.12 -15.99
CA LEU A 394 10.75 -13.94 -15.06
C LEU A 394 10.20 -13.91 -13.63
N ILE A 395 9.17 -13.09 -13.38
CA ILE A 395 8.51 -12.90 -12.09
C ILE A 395 7.00 -12.86 -12.35
N ILE A 396 6.25 -13.62 -11.56
CA ILE A 396 4.79 -13.59 -11.54
C ILE A 396 4.36 -12.81 -10.30
N PRO A 397 3.89 -11.56 -10.43
CA PRO A 397 3.50 -10.77 -9.28
C PRO A 397 2.05 -11.09 -8.86
N PHE A 398 1.84 -11.35 -7.57
CA PHE A 398 0.51 -11.51 -6.98
C PHE A 398 0.27 -10.47 -5.89
N HIS A 399 -0.98 -10.08 -5.71
CA HIS A 399 -1.41 -9.31 -4.55
C HIS A 399 -2.26 -10.18 -3.63
N ALA A 400 -1.90 -10.23 -2.34
CA ALA A 400 -2.69 -10.89 -1.31
C ALA A 400 -3.55 -9.83 -0.58
N PRO A 401 -4.90 -9.93 -0.62
CA PRO A 401 -5.76 -9.00 0.10
C PRO A 401 -5.67 -9.22 1.62
N VAL A 402 -6.30 -8.32 2.40
CA VAL A 402 -6.49 -8.48 3.84
C VAL A 402 -7.17 -9.81 4.16
N GLN A 403 -6.64 -10.53 5.14
CA GLN A 403 -7.15 -11.80 5.64
C GLN A 403 -7.54 -11.68 7.13
N ASN A 404 -8.26 -12.67 7.65
CA ASN A 404 -8.61 -12.68 9.07
C ASN A 404 -7.49 -13.35 9.89
N GLN A 405 -6.73 -12.58 10.65
CA GLN A 405 -5.62 -13.12 11.46
C GLN A 405 -6.02 -13.51 12.90
N GLN A 406 -7.32 -13.52 13.23
CA GLN A 406 -7.80 -13.94 14.55
C GLN A 406 -7.41 -15.40 14.82
N LEU A 407 -7.35 -15.80 16.09
CA LEU A 407 -7.08 -17.18 16.51
C LEU A 407 -5.76 -17.77 15.95
N ASN A 408 -4.74 -16.93 15.74
CA ASN A 408 -3.45 -17.33 15.17
C ASN A 408 -3.58 -17.99 13.79
N ARG A 409 -4.51 -17.49 12.96
CA ARG A 409 -4.62 -17.92 11.57
C ARG A 409 -3.40 -17.50 10.77
N SER A 410 -2.94 -18.37 9.89
CA SER A 410 -1.84 -18.12 8.97
C SER A 410 -2.24 -18.43 7.53
N TYR A 411 -1.53 -17.87 6.56
CA TYR A 411 -1.91 -17.94 5.16
C TYR A 411 -0.72 -18.30 4.27
N LYS A 412 -0.98 -19.07 3.21
CA LYS A 412 0.00 -19.43 2.18
C LYS A 412 -0.56 -19.15 0.79
N LEU A 413 0.27 -18.61 -0.09
CA LEU A 413 -0.03 -18.51 -1.51
C LEU A 413 0.53 -19.74 -2.22
N ILE A 414 -0.33 -20.41 -2.98
CA ILE A 414 0.03 -21.51 -3.85
C ILE A 414 -0.15 -21.05 -5.29
N VAL A 415 0.90 -21.22 -6.11
CA VAL A 415 0.89 -20.85 -7.53
C VAL A 415 1.29 -22.04 -8.37
N THR A 416 0.55 -22.25 -9.46
CA THR A 416 0.88 -23.23 -10.48
C THR A 416 1.03 -22.58 -11.85
N VAL A 417 1.97 -23.08 -12.65
CA VAL A 417 2.10 -22.76 -14.08
C VAL A 417 1.93 -24.06 -14.85
N ASN A 418 0.96 -24.12 -15.75
CA ASN A 418 0.60 -25.35 -16.49
C ASN A 418 0.38 -26.56 -15.56
N ASP A 419 -0.35 -26.32 -14.46
CA ASP A 419 -0.67 -27.30 -13.41
C ASP A 419 0.55 -27.85 -12.63
N GLN A 420 1.74 -27.25 -12.80
CA GLN A 420 2.91 -27.55 -11.97
C GLN A 420 3.06 -26.51 -10.86
N GLU A 421 3.15 -26.95 -9.60
CA GLU A 421 3.40 -26.07 -8.45
C GLU A 421 4.79 -25.44 -8.58
N VAL A 422 4.82 -24.11 -8.60
CA VAL A 422 6.05 -23.30 -8.71
C VAL A 422 6.28 -22.46 -7.45
N TYR A 423 5.25 -22.30 -6.62
CA TYR A 423 5.30 -21.52 -5.39
C TYR A 423 4.33 -22.04 -4.35
N ASN A 424 4.80 -22.09 -3.11
CA ASN A 424 4.03 -22.51 -1.93
C ASN A 424 4.69 -21.94 -0.68
N LYS A 425 4.44 -20.67 -0.39
CA LYS A 425 5.04 -19.96 0.75
C LYS A 425 4.01 -19.18 1.54
N ALA A 426 4.37 -18.85 2.78
CA ALA A 426 3.55 -17.97 3.61
C ALA A 426 3.37 -16.61 2.94
N VAL A 427 2.19 -16.01 3.11
CA VAL A 427 1.91 -14.65 2.66
C VAL A 427 1.27 -13.85 3.78
N LYS A 428 1.53 -12.54 3.77
CA LYS A 428 0.96 -11.58 4.72
C LYS A 428 -0.13 -10.74 4.02
N ASP A 429 -0.97 -10.11 4.82
CA ASP A 429 -2.05 -9.26 4.36
C ASP A 429 -1.54 -8.00 3.65
N GLU A 430 -2.24 -7.56 2.60
CA GLU A 430 -1.88 -6.39 1.78
C GLU A 430 -0.45 -6.41 1.23
N THR A 431 0.10 -7.61 0.99
CA THR A 431 1.45 -7.74 0.43
C THR A 431 1.42 -8.18 -1.02
N ASP A 432 2.27 -7.52 -1.81
CA ASP A 432 2.62 -8.03 -3.13
C ASP A 432 3.68 -9.11 -2.97
N THR A 433 3.39 -10.27 -3.53
CA THR A 433 4.27 -11.44 -3.56
C THR A 433 4.81 -11.62 -4.98
N ASN A 434 6.13 -11.52 -5.13
CA ASN A 434 6.80 -11.77 -6.40
C ASN A 434 7.24 -13.22 -6.46
N VAL A 435 6.60 -14.02 -7.32
CA VAL A 435 6.92 -15.43 -7.52
C VAL A 435 7.97 -15.55 -8.64
N PRO A 436 9.21 -15.97 -8.34
CA PRO A 436 10.23 -16.13 -9.37
C PRO A 436 9.86 -17.30 -10.31
N TYR A 437 9.94 -17.07 -11.62
CA TYR A 437 9.73 -18.09 -12.64
C TYR A 437 10.83 -18.00 -13.71
N LEU A 438 12.04 -18.42 -13.32
CA LEU A 438 13.28 -18.17 -14.08
C LEU A 438 13.36 -18.87 -15.45
N SER A 439 12.47 -19.83 -15.74
CA SER A 439 12.34 -20.39 -17.08
C SER A 439 11.86 -19.36 -18.11
N GLY A 440 11.24 -18.28 -17.66
CA GLY A 440 10.48 -17.36 -18.49
C GLY A 440 9.10 -17.94 -18.79
N LEU A 441 8.08 -17.12 -18.67
CA LEU A 441 6.75 -17.47 -19.15
C LEU A 441 6.73 -17.56 -20.67
N VAL A 442 5.91 -18.45 -21.21
CA VAL A 442 5.69 -18.61 -22.65
C VAL A 442 4.26 -18.21 -22.98
N GLU A 443 4.04 -17.57 -24.12
CA GLU A 443 2.69 -17.28 -24.61
C GLU A 443 1.80 -18.54 -24.57
N GLY A 444 0.63 -18.42 -23.95
CA GLY A 444 -0.33 -19.51 -23.76
C GLY A 444 -0.15 -20.31 -22.47
N ASP A 445 0.90 -20.07 -21.67
CA ASP A 445 1.03 -20.65 -20.33
C ASP A 445 -0.18 -20.26 -19.47
N VAL A 446 -0.68 -21.22 -18.70
CA VAL A 446 -1.81 -21.00 -17.78
C VAL A 446 -1.28 -20.89 -16.36
N VAL A 447 -1.47 -19.73 -15.76
CA VAL A 447 -1.06 -19.46 -14.38
C VAL A 447 -2.29 -19.44 -13.48
N LYS A 448 -2.24 -20.21 -12.39
CA LYS A 448 -3.32 -20.28 -11.40
C LYS A 448 -2.78 -20.01 -10.01
N ALA A 449 -3.60 -19.40 -9.16
CA ALA A 449 -3.24 -19.18 -7.77
C ALA A 449 -4.43 -19.27 -6.82
N LYS A 450 -4.14 -19.65 -5.58
CA LYS A 450 -5.08 -19.63 -4.46
C LYS A 450 -4.36 -19.34 -3.15
N ILE A 451 -5.10 -18.85 -2.16
CA ILE A 451 -4.61 -18.70 -0.79
C ILE A 451 -5.19 -19.84 0.06
N VAL A 452 -4.34 -20.48 0.84
CA VAL A 452 -4.70 -21.48 1.85
C VAL A 452 -4.52 -20.87 3.22
N GLY A 453 -5.60 -20.80 3.99
CA GLY A 453 -5.59 -20.38 5.37
C GLY A 453 -5.54 -21.59 6.31
N SER A 454 -4.70 -21.51 7.35
CA SER A 454 -4.61 -22.48 8.44
C SER A 454 -5.04 -21.85 9.77
N GLN A 455 -5.74 -22.61 10.61
CA GLN A 455 -6.03 -22.26 12.00
C GLN A 455 -5.57 -23.41 12.92
N PRO A 456 -4.83 -23.15 14.01
CA PRO A 456 -4.39 -24.21 14.92
C PRO A 456 -5.56 -25.05 15.43
N GLY A 457 -5.47 -26.37 15.21
CA GLY A 457 -6.47 -27.34 15.67
C GLY A 457 -7.65 -27.57 14.73
N GLU A 458 -7.76 -26.82 13.64
CA GLU A 458 -8.83 -26.97 12.63
C GLU A 458 -8.28 -27.32 11.24
N PRO A 459 -9.10 -27.88 10.33
CA PRO A 459 -8.70 -28.07 8.94
C PRO A 459 -8.47 -26.76 8.19
N ASP A 460 -7.58 -26.78 7.20
CA ASP A 460 -7.30 -25.64 6.33
C ASP A 460 -8.52 -25.25 5.48
N LYS A 461 -8.64 -23.96 5.17
CA LYS A 461 -9.60 -23.40 4.21
C LYS A 461 -8.88 -22.83 3.00
N GLU A 462 -9.52 -22.87 1.83
CA GLU A 462 -8.97 -22.33 0.60
C GLU A 462 -9.84 -21.18 0.08
N SER A 463 -9.21 -20.20 -0.55
CA SER A 463 -9.91 -19.23 -1.40
C SER A 463 -10.42 -19.88 -2.68
N SER A 464 -11.21 -19.15 -3.46
CA SER A 464 -11.38 -19.47 -4.88
C SER A 464 -10.02 -19.44 -5.59
N GLU A 465 -9.89 -20.23 -6.66
CA GLU A 465 -8.70 -20.24 -7.53
C GLU A 465 -8.87 -19.23 -8.66
N ILE A 466 -7.90 -18.33 -8.80
CA ILE A 466 -7.81 -17.41 -9.93
C ILE A 466 -7.04 -18.06 -11.08
N THR A 467 -7.30 -17.63 -12.31
CA THR A 467 -6.61 -18.13 -13.50
C THR A 467 -6.33 -16.98 -14.46
N THR A 468 -5.10 -16.92 -14.98
CA THR A 468 -4.67 -16.00 -16.04
C THR A 468 -3.90 -16.78 -17.12
N VAL A 469 -3.90 -16.26 -18.34
CA VAL A 469 -3.20 -16.85 -19.49
C VAL A 469 -2.16 -15.86 -19.98
N VAL A 470 -0.92 -16.33 -20.14
CA VAL A 470 0.20 -15.51 -20.61
C VAL A 470 -0.01 -15.11 -22.07
N THR A 471 0.23 -13.84 -22.39
CA THR A 471 0.12 -13.29 -23.76
C THR A 471 1.48 -12.78 -24.27
N SER A 472 1.65 -12.62 -25.58
CA SER A 472 2.84 -11.93 -26.12
C SER A 472 2.71 -10.41 -25.97
N GLN A 473 3.82 -9.73 -25.68
CA GLN A 473 3.88 -8.26 -25.69
C GLN A 473 3.63 -7.69 -27.09
N ASP A 474 4.00 -8.42 -28.15
CA ASP A 474 3.79 -7.99 -29.54
C ASP A 474 2.31 -8.08 -29.95
N ASN A 475 1.51 -8.86 -29.21
CA ASN A 475 0.08 -9.04 -29.45
C ASN A 475 -0.79 -8.02 -28.70
N GLU A 476 -0.23 -7.24 -27.77
CA GLU A 476 -0.96 -6.20 -27.04
C GLU A 476 -0.67 -4.81 -27.63
N GLY A 477 -1.45 -4.45 -28.65
CA GLY A 477 -1.36 -3.14 -29.26
C GLY A 477 -1.73 -2.03 -28.27
N TYR A 478 -1.45 -0.77 -28.64
CA TYR A 478 -1.92 0.38 -27.87
C TYR A 478 -3.44 0.31 -27.59
N ASP A 479 -4.22 -0.22 -28.53
CA ASP A 479 -5.68 -0.34 -28.38
C ASP A 479 -6.08 -1.36 -27.31
N ASP A 480 -5.34 -2.46 -27.17
CA ASP A 480 -5.62 -3.56 -26.22
C ASP A 480 -5.11 -3.29 -24.80
N TRP A 481 -4.22 -2.31 -24.64
CA TRP A 481 -3.67 -1.93 -23.35
C TRP A 481 -4.74 -1.41 -22.38
N GLU A 482 -4.82 -2.00 -21.19
CA GLU A 482 -5.71 -1.53 -20.12
C GLU A 482 -4.92 -0.97 -18.93
N VAL A 483 -5.42 0.14 -18.38
CA VAL A 483 -4.94 0.71 -17.12
C VAL A 483 -5.81 0.17 -15.99
N GLN A 484 -5.18 -0.42 -14.97
CA GLN A 484 -5.88 -0.98 -13.82
C GLN A 484 -6.27 0.13 -12.82
N LYS A 485 -7.45 0.00 -12.21
CA LYS A 485 -7.98 0.98 -11.24
C LYS A 485 -7.20 0.96 -9.95
N ALA A 486 -6.99 2.13 -9.35
CA ALA A 486 -6.58 2.23 -7.95
C ALA A 486 -7.66 1.65 -7.03
N VAL A 487 -7.24 1.04 -5.92
CA VAL A 487 -8.10 0.59 -4.84
C VAL A 487 -8.06 1.65 -3.74
N ILE A 488 -9.21 2.21 -3.38
CA ILE A 488 -9.35 3.08 -2.21
C ILE A 488 -9.75 2.18 -1.04
N ASN A 489 -8.96 2.20 0.04
CA ASN A 489 -9.23 1.38 1.22
C ASN A 489 -10.50 1.88 1.91
N GLY A 490 -11.42 0.97 2.20
CA GLY A 490 -12.71 1.28 2.81
C GLY A 490 -13.30 0.11 3.60
N PRO A 491 -14.50 0.29 4.19
CA PRO A 491 -15.33 1.49 4.11
C PRO A 491 -14.72 2.71 4.82
N LEU A 492 -14.98 3.92 4.28
CA LEU A 492 -14.67 5.18 4.96
C LEU A 492 -15.93 5.73 5.63
N TYR A 493 -15.79 6.22 6.85
CA TYR A 493 -16.89 6.80 7.63
C TYR A 493 -16.67 8.29 7.91
N GLU A 494 -17.77 8.99 8.18
CA GLU A 494 -17.73 10.38 8.64
C GLU A 494 -16.80 10.52 9.86
N GLY A 495 -15.98 11.57 9.86
CA GLY A 495 -14.97 11.79 10.89
C GLY A 495 -13.59 11.20 10.58
N ALA A 496 -13.44 10.37 9.53
CA ALA A 496 -12.13 9.84 9.14
C ALA A 496 -11.14 10.98 8.83
N THR A 497 -9.88 10.83 9.24
CA THR A 497 -8.83 11.86 9.12
C THR A 497 -7.77 11.55 8.07
N VAL A 498 -7.86 10.40 7.39
CA VAL A 498 -6.96 9.99 6.31
C VAL A 498 -7.75 9.26 5.25
N ILE A 499 -7.22 9.33 4.04
CA ILE A 499 -7.55 8.41 2.95
C ILE A 499 -6.32 7.59 2.59
N SER A 500 -6.50 6.31 2.30
CA SER A 500 -5.42 5.42 1.87
C SER A 500 -5.90 4.46 0.80
N GLY A 501 -4.94 3.82 0.15
CA GLY A 501 -5.21 2.85 -0.90
C GLY A 501 -3.94 2.45 -1.61
N TYR A 502 -4.09 1.78 -2.75
CA TYR A 502 -2.96 1.41 -3.58
C TYR A 502 -3.33 1.41 -5.06
N VAL A 503 -2.33 1.63 -5.91
CA VAL A 503 -2.42 1.36 -7.34
C VAL A 503 -1.88 -0.05 -7.58
N PRO A 504 -2.69 -0.98 -8.11
CA PRO A 504 -2.22 -2.32 -8.46
C PRO A 504 -1.06 -2.26 -9.46
N ILE A 505 -0.35 -3.38 -9.56
CA ILE A 505 0.70 -3.58 -10.57
C ILE A 505 0.15 -3.31 -11.97
N GLN A 506 0.93 -2.59 -12.77
CA GLN A 506 0.55 -2.14 -14.10
C GLN A 506 1.55 -2.63 -15.15
N ASN A 507 1.07 -2.70 -16.38
CA ASN A 507 1.84 -3.12 -17.53
C ASN A 507 2.82 -2.04 -18.05
N ARG A 508 4.13 -2.33 -18.02
CA ARG A 508 5.17 -1.41 -18.53
C ARG A 508 5.71 -1.73 -19.93
N ALA A 509 5.07 -2.63 -20.67
CA ALA A 509 5.39 -2.90 -22.06
C ALA A 509 5.42 -1.59 -22.88
N ALA A 510 6.20 -1.56 -23.96
CA ALA A 510 6.40 -0.37 -24.78
C ALA A 510 6.87 0.88 -24.01
N GLY A 511 7.46 0.74 -22.82
CA GLY A 511 7.99 1.86 -22.03
C GLY A 511 6.92 2.68 -21.32
N ARG A 512 5.74 2.09 -21.06
CA ARG A 512 4.62 2.77 -20.40
C ARG A 512 4.97 3.24 -18.99
N THR A 513 4.52 4.44 -18.63
CA THR A 513 4.62 5.00 -17.27
C THR A 513 3.23 5.31 -16.72
N TYR A 514 3.14 5.55 -15.41
CA TYR A 514 1.88 5.69 -14.71
C TYR A 514 1.93 6.83 -13.70
N ASP A 515 0.84 7.57 -13.61
CA ASP A 515 0.61 8.66 -12.68
C ASP A 515 -0.61 8.34 -11.80
N LEU A 516 -0.61 8.83 -10.56
CA LEU A 516 -1.73 8.75 -9.62
C LEU A 516 -2.19 10.14 -9.21
N LYS A 517 -3.50 10.39 -9.36
CA LYS A 517 -4.17 11.54 -8.78
C LYS A 517 -5.28 11.11 -7.85
N VAL A 518 -5.34 11.70 -6.66
CA VAL A 518 -6.43 11.44 -5.71
C VAL A 518 -7.15 12.74 -5.38
N TYR A 519 -8.47 12.69 -5.36
CA TYR A 519 -9.36 13.82 -5.12
C TYR A 519 -10.31 13.55 -3.96
N ILE A 520 -10.67 14.61 -3.24
CA ILE A 520 -11.76 14.63 -2.27
C ILE A 520 -12.74 15.71 -2.72
N GLY A 521 -13.95 15.30 -3.12
CA GLY A 521 -14.82 16.14 -3.93
C GLY A 521 -14.11 16.54 -5.22
N ASP A 522 -13.91 17.85 -5.41
CA ASP A 522 -13.20 18.41 -6.57
C ASP A 522 -11.73 18.81 -6.24
N GLU A 523 -11.29 18.67 -4.99
CA GLU A 523 -9.95 19.09 -4.56
C GLU A 523 -8.92 17.97 -4.78
N LEU A 524 -7.82 18.30 -5.46
CA LEU A 524 -6.69 17.39 -5.72
C LEU A 524 -5.77 17.33 -4.49
N VAL A 525 -5.58 16.15 -3.93
CA VAL A 525 -4.83 15.94 -2.68
C VAL A 525 -3.54 15.14 -2.87
N ILE A 526 -3.47 14.28 -3.89
CA ILE A 526 -2.24 13.57 -4.32
C ILE A 526 -2.05 13.78 -5.82
N ASP A 527 -0.82 14.08 -6.25
CA ASP A 527 -0.40 14.21 -7.66
C ASP A 527 1.00 13.61 -7.84
N ASP A 528 1.05 12.28 -7.82
CA ASP A 528 2.29 11.51 -7.94
C ASP A 528 2.51 11.09 -9.40
N LYS A 529 3.74 11.27 -9.88
CA LYS A 529 4.12 10.97 -11.26
C LYS A 529 5.12 9.83 -11.33
N ASP A 530 5.09 9.09 -12.43
CA ASP A 530 5.99 7.97 -12.71
C ASP A 530 6.05 6.96 -11.55
N ILE A 531 4.90 6.64 -10.96
CA ILE A 531 4.78 5.73 -9.80
C ILE A 531 5.34 4.34 -10.13
N ASP A 532 6.03 3.72 -9.17
CA ASP A 532 6.64 2.40 -9.37
C ASP A 532 5.67 1.24 -9.15
N VAL A 533 5.09 0.76 -10.26
CA VAL A 533 4.02 -0.25 -10.30
C VAL A 533 4.39 -1.50 -11.11
N ALA A 534 5.68 -1.76 -11.34
CA ALA A 534 6.13 -2.85 -12.23
C ALA A 534 6.09 -4.24 -11.56
N LEU A 535 6.55 -4.30 -10.32
CA LEU A 535 6.74 -5.56 -9.56
C LEU A 535 6.12 -5.47 -8.16
N LYS A 536 5.36 -4.41 -7.90
CA LYS A 536 4.68 -4.13 -6.64
C LYS A 536 3.57 -3.12 -6.88
N SER A 537 2.59 -3.12 -6.02
CA SER A 537 1.58 -2.09 -5.93
C SER A 537 2.20 -0.82 -5.36
N TYR A 538 1.65 0.33 -5.75
CA TYR A 538 2.04 1.63 -5.22
C TYR A 538 1.04 2.06 -4.15
N ASN A 539 1.43 1.92 -2.89
CA ASN A 539 0.62 2.36 -1.76
C ASN A 539 0.61 3.89 -1.64
N TYR A 540 -0.55 4.47 -1.38
CA TYR A 540 -0.71 5.90 -1.14
C TYR A 540 -1.53 6.16 0.14
N SER A 541 -1.26 7.29 0.79
CA SER A 541 -1.97 7.75 1.97
C SER A 541 -1.91 9.27 2.04
N TYR A 542 -2.98 9.90 2.51
CA TYR A 542 -3.06 11.35 2.65
C TYR A 542 -3.77 11.74 3.95
N SER A 543 -3.11 12.58 4.77
CA SER A 543 -3.68 13.12 6.00
C SER A 543 -4.52 14.36 5.73
N LEU A 544 -5.80 14.30 6.13
CA LEU A 544 -6.76 15.37 5.94
C LEU A 544 -6.50 16.58 6.84
N THR A 545 -5.64 16.43 7.85
CA THR A 545 -5.13 17.57 8.64
C THR A 545 -4.39 18.60 7.80
N ASP A 546 -3.87 18.19 6.64
CA ASP A 546 -3.08 19.05 5.76
C ASP A 546 -3.96 19.83 4.77
N LEU A 547 -5.23 19.44 4.63
CA LEU A 547 -6.26 20.14 3.86
C LEU A 547 -6.80 21.34 4.64
N LYS A 548 -6.61 22.54 4.09
CA LYS A 548 -7.02 23.79 4.74
C LYS A 548 -8.52 24.08 4.62
N ASP A 549 -9.18 23.51 3.62
CA ASP A 549 -10.55 23.85 3.26
C ASP A 549 -11.59 22.86 3.83
N LEU A 550 -11.16 21.70 4.35
CA LEU A 550 -12.01 20.81 5.14
C LEU A 550 -12.17 21.38 6.55
N LYS A 551 -13.40 21.76 6.90
CA LYS A 551 -13.78 22.09 8.28
C LYS A 551 -13.39 20.90 9.16
N ASP A 552 -12.47 21.13 10.08
CA ASP A 552 -12.01 20.20 11.12
C ASP A 552 -11.03 19.10 10.71
N GLY A 553 -10.57 19.06 9.44
CA GLY A 553 -9.57 18.08 8.99
C GLY A 553 -10.07 16.62 8.99
N THR A 554 -11.38 16.45 8.80
CA THR A 554 -12.07 15.15 8.77
C THR A 554 -13.04 15.06 7.59
N LEU A 555 -13.31 13.85 7.10
CA LEU A 555 -14.31 13.60 6.06
C LEU A 555 -15.74 13.81 6.58
N ASN A 556 -16.60 14.36 5.75
CA ASN A 556 -18.03 14.46 5.99
C ASN A 556 -18.78 13.30 5.33
N TYR A 557 -19.96 12.97 5.86
CA TYR A 557 -20.85 12.04 5.20
C TYR A 557 -21.18 12.47 3.77
N GLY A 558 -21.09 11.53 2.83
CA GLY A 558 -21.35 11.79 1.42
C GLY A 558 -20.20 12.42 0.65
N ASP A 559 -19.07 12.74 1.30
CA ASP A 559 -17.84 13.12 0.59
C ASP A 559 -17.45 12.01 -0.38
N LYS A 560 -16.99 12.42 -1.57
CA LYS A 560 -16.57 11.51 -2.63
C LYS A 560 -15.05 11.51 -2.73
N ILE A 561 -14.45 10.35 -2.56
CA ILE A 561 -13.03 10.13 -2.82
C ILE A 561 -12.93 9.54 -4.22
N LYS A 562 -12.08 10.14 -5.05
CA LYS A 562 -11.82 9.64 -6.41
C LYS A 562 -10.33 9.46 -6.62
N ALA A 563 -9.91 8.27 -7.01
CA ALA A 563 -8.54 8.00 -7.43
C ALA A 563 -8.50 7.76 -8.94
N VAL A 564 -7.60 8.45 -9.63
CA VAL A 564 -7.42 8.40 -11.09
C VAL A 564 -6.01 7.91 -11.37
N VAL A 565 -5.92 6.79 -12.07
CA VAL A 565 -4.64 6.27 -12.59
C VAL A 565 -4.58 6.63 -14.06
N THR A 566 -3.49 7.30 -14.47
CA THR A 566 -3.24 7.64 -15.87
C THR A 566 -2.03 6.88 -16.36
N GLY A 567 -2.19 6.12 -17.43
CA GLY A 567 -1.10 5.48 -18.13
C GLY A 567 -0.64 6.33 -19.31
N HIS A 568 0.67 6.41 -19.50
CA HIS A 568 1.33 7.07 -20.62
C HIS A 568 2.07 6.04 -21.46
N GLN A 569 1.92 6.07 -22.78
CA GLN A 569 2.79 5.30 -23.69
C GLN A 569 3.68 6.27 -24.47
N PRO A 570 5.02 6.09 -24.48
CA PRO A 570 5.90 6.95 -25.26
C PRO A 570 5.57 6.86 -26.75
N ASN A 571 5.80 7.97 -27.46
CA ASN A 571 5.53 8.06 -28.89
C ASN A 571 6.26 6.95 -29.67
N GLY A 572 5.53 6.31 -30.57
CA GLY A 572 6.06 5.23 -31.39
C GLY A 572 7.00 5.72 -32.49
N GLU A 573 7.60 4.77 -33.20
CA GLU A 573 8.34 5.07 -34.42
C GLU A 573 7.49 5.89 -35.40
N ASN A 574 8.12 6.83 -36.11
CA ASN A 574 7.46 7.80 -37.00
C ASN A 574 6.61 8.88 -36.32
N ASN A 575 6.86 9.19 -35.03
CA ASN A 575 6.13 10.20 -34.25
C ASN A 575 4.62 9.91 -34.13
N VAL A 576 4.25 8.64 -34.06
CA VAL A 576 2.87 8.26 -33.70
C VAL A 576 2.65 8.70 -32.26
N VAL A 577 1.71 9.61 -32.05
CA VAL A 577 1.30 10.08 -30.72
C VAL A 577 0.21 9.15 -30.22
N TYR A 578 0.43 8.58 -29.03
CA TYR A 578 -0.56 7.79 -28.31
C TYR A 578 -1.27 8.67 -27.30
N ASP A 579 -2.59 8.55 -27.20
CA ASP A 579 -3.34 9.26 -26.16
C ASP A 579 -3.07 8.60 -24.80
N ASP A 580 -3.23 9.36 -23.72
CA ASP A 580 -3.17 8.78 -22.38
C ASP A 580 -4.45 7.99 -22.11
N LYS A 581 -4.30 6.85 -21.42
CA LYS A 581 -5.44 6.07 -20.92
C LYS A 581 -5.62 6.35 -19.44
N SER A 582 -6.83 6.68 -19.01
CA SER A 582 -7.12 6.96 -17.61
C SER A 582 -8.30 6.13 -17.13
N VAL A 583 -8.20 5.64 -15.90
CA VAL A 583 -9.28 4.92 -15.24
C VAL A 583 -9.47 5.48 -13.83
N GLU A 584 -10.72 5.51 -13.37
CA GLU A 584 -11.09 6.04 -12.06
C GLU A 584 -11.77 4.99 -11.17
N SER A 585 -11.52 5.12 -9.88
CA SER A 585 -12.26 4.48 -8.80
C SER A 585 -12.84 5.54 -7.88
N GLU A 586 -14.03 5.27 -7.34
CA GLU A 586 -14.72 6.16 -6.43
C GLU A 586 -15.14 5.41 -5.16
N LEU A 587 -15.05 6.10 -4.02
CA LEU A 587 -15.59 5.66 -2.75
C LEU A 587 -16.37 6.82 -2.13
N THR A 588 -17.57 6.53 -1.60
CA THR A 588 -18.39 7.53 -0.90
C THR A 588 -18.35 7.26 0.60
N VAL A 589 -18.16 8.33 1.37
CA VAL A 589 -18.11 8.27 2.83
C VAL A 589 -19.47 7.88 3.39
N SER A 590 -19.49 6.80 4.16
CA SER A 590 -20.70 6.19 4.71
C SER A 590 -21.10 6.80 6.05
N ASP A 591 -22.40 6.74 6.36
CA ASP A 591 -22.93 7.11 7.67
C ASP A 591 -22.75 5.94 8.65
N ASN A 592 -22.12 6.20 9.79
CA ASN A 592 -22.00 5.25 10.89
C ASN A 592 -22.82 5.66 12.12
N THR A 593 -23.52 6.80 12.06
CA THR A 593 -24.30 7.30 13.19
C THR A 593 -25.66 6.61 13.33
N GLY A 594 -26.06 5.83 12.32
CA GLY A 594 -27.38 5.20 12.24
C GLY A 594 -28.49 6.22 12.02
N TYR A 595 -28.18 7.38 11.44
CA TYR A 595 -29.15 8.47 11.22
C TYR A 595 -30.32 7.99 10.37
N ALA A 596 -30.09 7.16 9.34
CA ALA A 596 -31.16 6.63 8.50
C ALA A 596 -32.23 5.86 9.31
N SER A 597 -31.78 4.99 10.21
CA SER A 597 -32.65 4.18 11.09
C SER A 597 -33.10 4.89 12.36
N TRP A 598 -32.61 6.10 12.64
CA TRP A 598 -32.98 6.85 13.83
C TRP A 598 -34.47 7.24 13.83
N GLU A 599 -35.18 6.92 14.90
CA GLU A 599 -36.55 7.34 15.15
C GLU A 599 -36.63 8.30 16.35
N VAL A 600 -37.53 9.28 16.26
CA VAL A 600 -37.81 10.22 17.36
C VAL A 600 -39.09 9.78 18.07
N ASN A 601 -38.97 9.46 19.35
CA ASN A 601 -40.10 8.97 20.13
C ASN A 601 -41.15 10.06 20.35
N LYS A 602 -42.43 9.67 20.39
CA LYS A 602 -43.54 10.60 20.62
C LYS A 602 -43.49 11.18 22.04
N PRO A 603 -43.86 12.45 22.24
CA PRO A 603 -43.94 13.04 23.56
C PRO A 603 -45.18 12.54 24.31
N GLN A 604 -45.18 12.71 25.62
CA GLN A 604 -46.34 12.59 26.49
C GLN A 604 -46.76 13.97 26.97
N LEU A 605 -48.06 14.26 26.92
CA LEU A 605 -48.66 15.44 27.52
C LEU A 605 -49.38 15.04 28.81
N ASN A 606 -49.24 15.84 29.85
CA ASN A 606 -50.06 15.66 31.05
C ASN A 606 -51.48 16.13 30.77
N LYS A 607 -52.46 15.58 31.50
CA LYS A 607 -53.84 16.06 31.44
C LYS A 607 -53.90 17.51 31.89
N MET A 608 -54.73 18.29 31.20
CA MET A 608 -54.88 19.72 31.40
C MET A 608 -56.35 20.07 31.64
N VAL A 609 -56.59 21.03 32.52
CA VAL A 609 -57.91 21.62 32.74
C VAL A 609 -57.94 23.09 32.32
N ASP A 610 -59.13 23.65 32.15
CA ASP A 610 -59.34 25.02 31.64
C ASP A 610 -58.79 26.13 32.56
N THR A 611 -58.51 25.83 33.83
CA THR A 611 -57.83 26.75 34.76
C THR A 611 -56.30 26.67 34.72
N ASP A 612 -55.71 25.69 34.01
CA ASP A 612 -54.26 25.54 33.96
C ASP A 612 -53.60 26.67 33.17
N THR A 613 -52.50 27.19 33.71
CA THR A 613 -51.70 28.26 33.09
C THR A 613 -50.34 27.76 32.59
N VAL A 614 -50.11 26.46 32.65
CA VAL A 614 -48.87 25.79 32.26
C VAL A 614 -49.19 24.48 31.54
N ILE A 615 -48.65 24.29 30.34
CA ILE A 615 -48.64 22.99 29.66
C ILE A 615 -47.39 22.25 30.12
N THR A 616 -47.54 21.00 30.55
CA THR A 616 -46.42 20.15 30.96
C THR A 616 -46.45 18.81 30.24
N GLY A 617 -45.27 18.24 30.03
CA GLY A 617 -45.12 16.93 29.40
C GLY A 617 -43.69 16.42 29.50
N ASN A 618 -43.44 15.30 28.84
CA ASN A 618 -42.11 14.67 28.75
C ASN A 618 -41.86 14.18 27.32
N ILE A 619 -40.64 14.33 26.80
CA ILE A 619 -40.29 13.88 25.45
C ILE A 619 -40.05 12.37 25.34
N GLY A 620 -40.15 11.63 26.44
CA GLY A 620 -39.78 10.22 26.53
C GLY A 620 -38.26 9.99 26.57
N GLU A 621 -37.86 8.73 26.64
CA GLU A 621 -36.45 8.36 26.44
C GLU A 621 -36.10 8.58 24.97
N GLN A 622 -35.00 9.28 24.71
CA GLN A 622 -34.52 9.60 23.37
C GLN A 622 -33.08 9.14 23.21
N ASN A 623 -32.68 8.78 21.99
CA ASN A 623 -31.30 8.40 21.69
C ASN A 623 -30.41 9.66 21.63
N ILE A 624 -29.51 9.83 22.60
CA ILE A 624 -28.58 10.96 22.67
C ILE A 624 -27.21 10.69 22.04
N GLU A 625 -27.02 9.51 21.44
CA GLU A 625 -25.79 9.15 20.75
C GLU A 625 -25.59 10.04 19.51
N ALA A 626 -24.35 10.08 18.99
CA ALA A 626 -23.99 10.92 17.84
C ALA A 626 -24.37 12.41 17.99
N GLY A 627 -24.37 12.93 19.23
CA GLY A 627 -24.58 14.36 19.51
C GLY A 627 -26.03 14.84 19.32
N ARG A 628 -27.01 13.94 19.25
CA ARG A 628 -28.42 14.28 19.02
C ARG A 628 -29.00 15.19 20.10
N THR A 629 -29.78 16.17 19.68
CA THR A 629 -30.48 17.11 20.58
C THR A 629 -31.95 17.21 20.26
N TYR A 630 -32.76 17.65 21.24
CA TYR A 630 -34.21 17.59 21.14
C TYR A 630 -34.90 18.88 21.58
N LYS A 631 -36.01 19.20 20.91
CA LYS A 631 -36.95 20.27 21.28
C LYS A 631 -38.38 19.74 21.19
N ALA A 632 -39.28 20.23 22.05
CA ALA A 632 -40.70 19.96 21.90
C ALA A 632 -41.38 21.15 21.19
N ALA A 633 -42.13 20.86 20.13
CA ALA A 633 -42.98 21.81 19.41
C ALA A 633 -44.42 21.65 19.91
N LEU A 634 -44.95 22.70 20.54
CA LEU A 634 -46.29 22.72 21.12
C LEU A 634 -47.21 23.63 20.29
N SER A 635 -48.39 23.15 19.93
CA SER A 635 -49.43 23.95 19.25
C SER A 635 -50.75 23.86 20.00
N ILE A 636 -51.47 24.98 20.07
CA ILE A 636 -52.79 25.10 20.69
C ILE A 636 -53.78 25.40 19.56
N ASP A 637 -54.81 24.56 19.43
CA ASP A 637 -55.87 24.67 18.41
C ASP A 637 -55.32 24.78 16.97
N GLY A 638 -54.18 24.12 16.70
CA GLY A 638 -53.54 24.11 15.38
C GLY A 638 -52.83 25.41 14.99
N GLY A 639 -52.58 26.31 15.95
CA GLY A 639 -51.77 27.51 15.73
C GLY A 639 -50.28 27.23 15.50
N GLU A 640 -49.49 28.29 15.33
CA GLU A 640 -48.04 28.19 15.14
C GLU A 640 -47.35 27.45 16.30
N PRO A 641 -46.38 26.56 16.01
CA PRO A 641 -45.69 25.81 17.04
C PRO A 641 -44.79 26.71 17.89
N ILE A 642 -44.88 26.50 19.21
CA ILE A 642 -44.01 27.11 20.22
C ILE A 642 -42.97 26.07 20.62
N TYR A 643 -41.69 26.41 20.43
CA TYR A 643 -40.59 25.51 20.73
C TYR A 643 -40.10 25.67 22.16
N VAL A 644 -40.07 24.58 22.91
CA VAL A 644 -39.51 24.53 24.27
C VAL A 644 -38.36 23.54 24.34
N LYS A 645 -37.31 23.92 25.07
CA LYS A 645 -36.17 23.04 25.34
C LYS A 645 -36.49 22.16 26.55
N PRO A 646 -36.47 20.82 26.43
CA PRO A 646 -36.65 19.92 27.56
C PRO A 646 -35.50 20.05 28.57
N LYS A 647 -35.79 19.71 29.83
CA LYS A 647 -34.80 19.54 30.89
C LYS A 647 -34.03 18.23 30.69
N ALA A 648 -32.98 18.00 31.48
CA ALA A 648 -32.14 16.80 31.39
C ALA A 648 -32.90 15.49 31.64
N ASP A 649 -34.02 15.53 32.37
CA ASP A 649 -34.92 14.40 32.62
C ASP A 649 -36.01 14.22 31.53
N GLY A 650 -35.93 14.99 30.44
CA GLY A 650 -36.89 14.99 29.34
C GLY A 650 -38.18 15.78 29.62
N SER A 651 -38.37 16.34 30.81
CA SER A 651 -39.57 17.14 31.11
C SER A 651 -39.53 18.50 30.43
N PHE A 652 -40.69 19.00 29.98
CA PHE A 652 -40.83 20.34 29.43
C PHE A 652 -42.04 21.07 30.03
N GLU A 653 -41.97 22.39 30.04
CA GLU A 653 -43.05 23.26 30.50
C GLU A 653 -43.19 24.48 29.58
N LEU A 654 -44.42 24.86 29.26
CA LEU A 654 -44.76 26.13 28.61
C LEU A 654 -45.69 26.91 29.55
N LYS A 655 -45.20 28.04 30.06
CA LYS A 655 -45.92 28.89 31.02
C LYS A 655 -46.73 29.98 30.33
N GLU A 656 -47.59 30.62 31.11
CA GLU A 656 -48.37 31.80 30.71
C GLU A 656 -49.32 31.52 29.54
N VAL A 657 -49.82 30.28 29.49
CA VAL A 657 -50.85 29.89 28.51
C VAL A 657 -52.25 30.18 29.04
N ALA A 658 -53.17 30.48 28.14
CA ALA A 658 -54.60 30.57 28.44
C ALA A 658 -55.31 29.41 27.72
N LEU A 659 -55.71 28.40 28.48
CA LEU A 659 -56.43 27.24 27.97
C LEU A 659 -57.94 27.43 28.14
N LYS A 660 -58.73 26.86 27.23
CA LYS A 660 -60.19 26.82 27.32
C LYS A 660 -60.63 25.37 27.28
N GLU A 661 -61.75 25.05 27.93
CA GLU A 661 -62.39 23.75 27.77
C GLU A 661 -62.57 23.44 26.27
N GLY A 662 -62.18 22.23 25.87
CA GLY A 662 -62.27 21.76 24.49
C GLY A 662 -61.10 22.18 23.59
N SER A 663 -60.18 23.04 24.03
CA SER A 663 -58.95 23.32 23.28
C SER A 663 -58.12 22.06 23.10
N GLN A 664 -57.52 21.92 21.91
CA GLN A 664 -56.62 20.82 21.58
C GLN A 664 -55.18 21.29 21.67
N VAL A 665 -54.41 20.66 22.55
CA VAL A 665 -52.98 20.88 22.67
C VAL A 665 -52.27 19.71 22.00
N SER A 666 -51.46 19.99 20.97
CA SER A 666 -50.63 18.99 20.32
C SER A 666 -49.15 19.21 20.63
N ALA A 667 -48.42 18.13 20.87
CA ALA A 667 -46.98 18.13 21.06
C ALA A 667 -46.30 17.18 20.06
N THR A 668 -45.21 17.65 19.46
CA THR A 668 -44.29 16.86 18.63
C THR A 668 -42.87 17.05 19.15
N VAL A 669 -42.03 16.03 19.08
CA VAL A 669 -40.58 16.15 19.38
C VAL A 669 -39.83 16.30 18.07
N ILE A 670 -38.93 17.28 18.02
CA ILE A 670 -37.99 17.49 16.93
C ILE A 670 -36.61 17.08 17.44
N GLY A 671 -36.03 16.07 16.79
CA GLY A 671 -34.66 15.65 16.98
C GLY A 671 -33.76 16.29 15.92
N SER A 672 -32.64 16.87 16.36
CA SER A 672 -31.60 17.44 15.52
C SER A 672 -30.29 16.68 15.70
N GLN A 673 -29.56 16.48 14.60
CA GLN A 673 -28.18 15.98 14.59
C GLN A 673 -27.36 16.92 13.70
N ASP A 674 -26.13 17.25 14.10
CA ASP A 674 -25.28 18.18 13.32
C ASP A 674 -25.11 17.67 11.88
N ASN A 675 -25.11 18.62 10.92
CA ASN A 675 -24.98 18.35 9.48
C ASN A 675 -26.03 17.38 8.89
N ARG A 676 -27.19 17.23 9.54
CA ARG A 676 -28.32 16.44 9.04
C ARG A 676 -29.62 17.23 9.12
N GLU A 677 -30.63 16.76 8.39
CA GLU A 677 -31.99 17.30 8.53
C GLU A 677 -32.60 16.91 9.88
N ASP A 678 -33.57 17.69 10.35
CA ASP A 678 -34.30 17.37 11.57
C ASP A 678 -35.28 16.21 11.32
N LYS A 679 -35.41 15.32 12.32
CA LYS A 679 -36.46 14.29 12.34
C LYS A 679 -37.56 14.67 13.32
N GLU A 680 -38.80 14.41 12.95
CA GLU A 680 -39.97 14.68 13.79
C GLU A 680 -40.62 13.39 14.28
N SER A 681 -41.10 13.40 15.52
CA SER A 681 -41.95 12.34 16.04
C SER A 681 -43.36 12.42 15.44
N GLY A 682 -44.18 11.39 15.69
CA GLY A 682 -45.64 11.60 15.59
C GLY A 682 -46.14 12.57 16.67
N ALA A 683 -47.26 13.25 16.39
CA ALA A 683 -47.89 14.15 17.34
C ALA A 683 -48.69 13.40 18.42
N THR A 684 -48.67 13.93 19.65
CA THR A 684 -49.57 13.56 20.75
C THR A 684 -50.54 14.71 20.98
N VAL A 685 -51.85 14.42 21.06
CA VAL A 685 -52.90 15.44 21.23
C VAL A 685 -53.66 15.18 22.52
N GLU A 686 -53.80 16.21 23.34
CA GLU A 686 -54.63 16.20 24.55
C GLU A 686 -55.71 17.28 24.46
N THR A 687 -56.90 16.96 24.97
CA THR A 687 -58.04 17.89 25.02
C THR A 687 -58.20 18.43 26.42
N VAL A 688 -58.28 19.75 26.54
CA VAL A 688 -58.48 20.44 27.82
C VAL A 688 -59.89 20.16 28.35
N THR A 689 -59.99 19.71 29.61
CA THR A 689 -61.28 19.40 30.26
C THR A 689 -61.69 20.48 31.27
N ASP A 690 -62.99 20.61 31.56
CA ASP A 690 -63.49 21.52 32.60
C ASP A 690 -63.02 21.11 34.01
N VAL A 691 -62.67 22.09 34.85
CA VAL A 691 -62.49 21.87 36.29
C VAL A 691 -63.84 21.50 36.92
N VAL A 692 -64.03 20.21 37.22
CA VAL A 692 -65.18 19.79 38.04
C VAL A 692 -64.96 20.25 39.49
N PRO A 693 -65.82 21.12 40.07
CA PRO A 693 -65.68 21.49 41.46
C PRO A 693 -66.00 20.28 42.36
N ASN A 694 -65.05 19.90 43.21
CA ASN A 694 -65.25 18.88 44.24
C ASN A 694 -66.42 19.28 45.15
N ASN A 695 -67.56 18.59 45.01
CA ASN A 695 -68.67 18.72 45.94
C ASN A 695 -68.22 18.25 47.33
N VAL A 696 -68.12 19.21 48.25
CA VAL A 696 -67.99 18.99 49.69
C VAL A 696 -69.14 18.11 50.15
N THR A 697 -68.83 16.94 50.71
CA THR A 697 -69.79 16.08 51.39
C THR A 697 -70.30 16.77 52.65
N ASP A 698 -71.52 17.31 52.59
CA ASP A 698 -72.24 17.83 53.76
C ASP A 698 -72.67 16.65 54.65
N ILE A 699 -72.14 16.64 55.88
CA ILE A 699 -72.50 15.70 56.94
C ILE A 699 -73.72 16.26 57.66
N ARG A 700 -74.92 15.68 57.44
CA ARG A 700 -76.01 15.72 58.44
C ARG A 700 -76.78 14.39 58.58
N ARG A 701 -76.93 14.02 59.84
CA ARG A 701 -77.62 12.86 60.42
C ARG A 701 -79.14 12.87 60.21
N ASN A 702 -79.70 11.66 60.04
CA ASN A 702 -80.91 11.06 60.66
C ASN A 702 -81.37 9.95 59.70
N GLY A 703 -81.72 8.71 60.04
CA GLY A 703 -82.06 8.06 61.30
C GLY A 703 -83.11 6.99 60.95
N GLY A 704 -82.84 5.72 61.27
CA GLY A 704 -83.87 4.68 61.47
C GLY A 704 -84.32 3.82 60.27
N GLY A 705 -84.20 2.48 60.44
CA GLY A 705 -85.36 1.60 60.20
C GLY A 705 -85.30 0.52 59.10
N ILE A 706 -84.78 -0.66 59.46
CA ILE A 706 -85.45 -1.99 59.38
C ILE A 706 -85.74 -2.63 57.99
N ASN A 707 -85.10 -3.81 57.77
CA ASN A 707 -85.53 -5.06 57.07
C ASN A 707 -85.99 -4.99 55.58
N LYS A 708 -85.51 -5.82 54.63
CA LYS A 708 -85.57 -7.30 54.61
C LYS A 708 -84.90 -7.84 53.32
N ARG A 709 -84.02 -8.85 53.48
CA ARG A 709 -83.85 -10.10 52.70
C ARG A 709 -84.05 -10.14 51.16
N LYS A 710 -83.01 -10.56 50.42
CA LYS A 710 -82.81 -11.92 49.81
C LYS A 710 -81.70 -11.85 48.71
N THR A 711 -80.51 -12.45 48.93
CA THR A 711 -80.00 -13.74 48.36
C THR A 711 -79.90 -13.76 46.82
N ARG A 712 -78.77 -14.06 46.16
CA ARG A 712 -77.80 -15.21 46.23
C ARG A 712 -76.46 -14.79 45.56
N TYR A 713 -75.27 -15.12 46.10
CA TYR A 713 -74.42 -16.30 45.83
C TYR A 713 -74.07 -16.49 44.33
N CYS A 714 -72.81 -16.66 43.88
CA CYS A 714 -71.76 -17.55 44.40
C CYS A 714 -70.32 -17.02 44.21
N PHE A 715 -69.47 -17.42 45.16
CA PHE A 715 -68.02 -17.55 45.10
C PHE A 715 -67.59 -18.70 44.17
N SER A 716 -66.39 -18.60 43.59
CA SER A 716 -65.47 -19.74 43.51
C SER A 716 -64.02 -19.26 43.52
N SER A 717 -63.30 -19.66 44.56
CA SER A 717 -61.85 -19.70 44.67
C SER A 717 -61.28 -20.79 43.74
N TRP A 718 -60.00 -20.69 43.39
CA TRP A 718 -58.97 -21.71 43.69
C TRP A 718 -57.57 -21.24 43.27
N ARG A 719 -56.61 -21.47 44.17
CA ARG A 719 -55.15 -21.46 43.94
C ARG A 719 -54.75 -22.73 43.18
N TYR A 720 -53.64 -22.69 42.45
CA TYR A 720 -52.64 -23.78 42.48
C TYR A 720 -51.24 -23.25 42.15
N HIS A 721 -50.25 -23.71 42.92
CA HIS A 721 -48.81 -23.63 42.68
C HIS A 721 -48.40 -24.53 41.51
N ASN A 722 -47.28 -24.21 40.84
CA ASN A 722 -46.19 -25.19 40.73
C ASN A 722 -44.84 -24.51 40.48
N ASP A 723 -43.85 -24.98 41.23
CA ASP A 723 -42.42 -24.73 41.09
C ASP A 723 -41.83 -25.46 39.86
N SER A 724 -40.69 -24.97 39.37
CA SER A 724 -39.40 -25.72 39.20
C SER A 724 -38.71 -25.50 37.84
N CYS A 725 -37.50 -24.93 37.94
CA CYS A 725 -36.24 -25.22 37.22
C CYS A 725 -36.21 -25.34 35.69
N CYS A 726 -35.51 -24.40 35.03
CA CYS A 726 -34.11 -24.52 34.61
C CYS A 726 -33.49 -23.13 34.48
#